data_AF-A0A420TWI5-F1
#
_entry.id   AF-A0A420TWI5-F1
#
_cell.length_a   1.000
_cell.length_b   1.000
_cell.length_c   1.000
_cell.angle_alpha   90.00
_cell.angle_beta   90.00
_cell.angle_gamma   90.00
#
_symmetry.space_group_name_H-M   'P 1'
#
loop_
_entity.id
_entity.type
_entity.pdbx_description
1 polymer ?
#
loop_
_entity_poly.entity_id
_entity_poly.type
_entity_poly.pdbx_seq_one_letter_code
_entity_poly.pdbx_strand_id
1 'polypeptide(L)'
;MTLGKSFINGVANSVERSLRSCILHDPSLGLIASEKVLYRRTDQSNDKVILISGGGSGHEPAHAGYIGEGALDVVVAGEIFASPSASQILTGIQTVRSSKGSLMIVKNYTGDKLNFGLAAEKAKADGQKVEMVIVGDDVSVEGNTLVGQRGLAGTVFCHKIAGAKAAQGASLEQVTSTTRKAASQMATVAASLDRCSVPGRAIQEALPHGQLEFGMGIHNEPGVKREEITSLEVTVEKALSMMFTPKANMWQPGKGQRVALMVNNLGGLSVLEIGVVADEVVKQLAQRNIHIERSLVGTFITSLDGPGFSVTLLSLDDELTDLLDAPTTAPAWPRSIHGWATDAESVSKRETIVPVAEVNTRETGVKVPTSLVKVLIESVARTTARDEPKITEYDTLAGDGDCGETLLNGVTGLVKEFENDDAVSLDIGQIFRRTAITAERSMGGTSGAIYAIFLNAVANRLLELTVNSSSSTVSEFIQQALQSGLDELCRYTPARIGQRTLMDALIPFVKNYSLDGSLRAALVEARKGAESTRKMIAALGRASYVGQDRFDEEGGIPDPGALGVMARRRQPREFEILDVTDEVIRDYNGAETEEEDNETGDDRARTSTSGRSNLIVGARPRAANNTPSGYVSIQRPPVVDISSPTSQRQTENAVADLLYFSQNGQSHSSVDINPTLQVSMEAVPIDMIADYPYIDQMQAFTPEGISEDGIFLPGSAYHELHSTLRNHLIQQTRSIAPTRSTTPHIEVESSGGVSLEETEVTIPIQEFQPSQTPLLSQQEECSLWKNYFDEIAPWLDKFDRDRHFQQIIPTMSKDNDHLRYSMLALSARQLELKHTLPTNRSLALYQEAIHMLLPHLPTRGTAVIATCVILCVLEMLSCSPKAWQRHLDGCASLMEAVGINGFVGGTEQALFWCFARMDICGGLISSVKTLIPICHWASKTLSIENDVELFKNAPTFEDWANYAVYLTAQVLDLLAAPPTDSTRDEARFRTRWLKLWKYISEWYQERPAPLHPIMTIPSSESSPFPTILYSNPAAMSGNQMHHAASILMLQNQPSTVRLGHASKPRSILWHARQVCGISMSNEHHGAWTNSVQPLWIAGRCMSHPSEHKAILEMLDRIERESGWSTKWRVDDLKEFYKCSLSTV
;
A
#
# COMPACT_ATOMS: atom_id res chain seq x y z
N MET A 1 31.95 21.07 3.72
CA MET A 1 32.31 19.83 3.01
C MET A 1 31.17 18.85 3.21
N THR A 2 30.60 18.30 2.15
CA THR A 2 29.58 17.24 2.23
C THR A 2 30.28 15.89 2.11
N LEU A 3 30.38 15.16 3.22
CA LEU A 3 31.04 13.85 3.30
C LEU A 3 30.10 12.86 4.00
N GLY A 4 29.84 11.72 3.35
CA GLY A 4 28.82 10.75 3.74
C GLY A 4 27.40 11.08 3.25
N LYS A 5 26.54 10.07 3.09
CA LYS A 5 25.10 10.22 2.85
C LYS A 5 24.38 10.23 4.21
N SER A 6 23.95 11.39 4.70
CA SER A 6 23.23 11.47 5.99
C SER A 6 22.34 12.70 6.09
N PHE A 7 21.14 12.55 6.64
CA PHE A 7 20.21 13.65 6.91
C PHE A 7 20.70 14.60 8.03
N ILE A 8 21.68 14.20 8.84
CA ILE A 8 22.31 15.09 9.84
C ILE A 8 23.59 15.80 9.33
N ASN A 9 23.89 15.69 8.03
CA ASN A 9 24.96 16.48 7.41
C ASN A 9 24.67 17.99 7.54
N GLY A 10 25.60 18.73 8.16
CA GLY A 10 25.45 20.17 8.42
C GLY A 10 24.51 20.53 9.58
N VAL A 11 23.92 19.55 10.26
CA VAL A 11 23.08 19.78 11.45
C VAL A 11 23.95 19.99 12.67
N ALA A 12 23.97 21.22 13.20
CA ALA A 12 24.59 21.53 14.47
C ALA A 12 23.93 20.74 15.63
N ASN A 13 24.77 20.30 16.58
CA ASN A 13 24.39 19.59 17.80
C ASN A 13 23.41 18.42 17.55
N SER A 14 23.66 17.60 16.52
CA SER A 14 22.78 16.48 16.13
C SER A 14 22.45 15.51 17.27
N VAL A 15 23.41 15.18 18.13
CA VAL A 15 23.20 14.35 19.34
C VAL A 15 22.25 15.02 20.34
N GLU A 16 22.42 16.31 20.60
CA GLU A 16 21.55 17.09 21.50
C GLU A 16 20.11 17.17 20.93
N ARG A 17 19.97 17.33 19.62
CA ARG A 17 18.68 17.29 18.92
C ARG A 17 18.03 15.90 18.95
N SER A 18 18.82 14.83 18.91
CA SER A 18 18.34 13.46 19.08
C SER A 18 17.81 13.25 20.50
N LEU A 19 18.59 13.60 21.55
CA LEU A 19 18.11 13.50 22.94
C LEU A 19 16.89 14.40 23.22
N ARG A 20 16.74 15.53 22.51
CA ARG A 20 15.52 16.36 22.60
C ARG A 20 14.27 15.64 22.12
N SER A 21 14.33 14.70 21.16
CA SER A 21 13.12 13.97 20.74
C SER A 21 12.61 13.06 21.86
N CYS A 22 13.49 12.50 22.68
CA CYS A 22 13.11 11.67 23.83
C CYS A 22 12.21 12.43 24.81
N ILE A 23 12.56 13.68 25.17
CA ILE A 23 11.73 14.49 26.09
C ILE A 23 10.48 15.10 25.43
N LEU A 24 10.40 15.12 24.09
CA LEU A 24 9.19 15.48 23.36
C LEU A 24 8.19 14.32 23.27
N HIS A 25 8.67 13.07 23.32
CA HIS A 25 7.83 11.88 23.32
C HIS A 25 7.46 11.37 24.72
N ASP A 26 8.29 11.58 25.74
CA ASP A 26 8.04 11.12 27.11
C ASP A 26 8.25 12.27 28.13
N PRO A 27 7.16 12.80 28.75
CA PRO A 27 7.25 13.89 29.72
C PRO A 27 7.84 13.45 31.08
N SER A 28 7.99 12.14 31.32
CA SER A 28 8.71 11.60 32.48
C SER A 28 10.23 11.74 32.36
N LEU A 29 10.75 12.18 31.21
CA LEU A 29 12.18 12.41 30.98
C LEU A 29 12.57 13.88 31.12
N GLY A 30 13.84 14.10 31.48
CA GLY A 30 14.50 15.40 31.52
C GLY A 30 15.84 15.35 30.79
N LEU A 31 16.33 16.50 30.33
CA LEU A 31 17.55 16.61 29.53
C LEU A 31 18.39 17.80 29.98
N ILE A 32 19.60 17.54 30.50
CA ILE A 32 20.64 18.56 30.68
C ILE A 32 21.35 18.72 29.34
N ALA A 33 20.77 19.53 28.46
CA ALA A 33 21.18 19.62 27.06
C ALA A 33 22.66 19.97 26.86
N SER A 34 23.22 20.87 27.69
CA SER A 34 24.64 21.26 27.66
C SER A 34 25.61 20.12 27.96
N GLU A 35 25.19 19.14 28.76
CA GLU A 35 25.99 17.99 29.18
C GLU A 35 25.57 16.69 28.46
N LYS A 36 24.53 16.74 27.61
CA LYS A 36 23.92 15.58 26.93
C LYS A 36 23.52 14.44 27.89
N VAL A 37 23.02 14.80 29.07
CA VAL A 37 22.50 13.86 30.08
C VAL A 37 20.98 13.79 29.95
N LEU A 38 20.47 12.67 29.47
CA LEU A 38 19.05 12.32 29.52
C LEU A 38 18.79 11.53 30.81
N TYR A 39 17.76 11.89 31.58
CA TYR A 39 17.47 11.28 32.88
C TYR A 39 15.97 11.13 33.12
N ARG A 40 15.58 10.14 33.93
CA ARG A 40 14.21 9.96 34.38
C ARG A 40 13.88 10.95 35.50
N ARG A 41 12.80 11.71 35.35
CA ARG A 41 12.23 12.59 36.39
C ARG A 41 11.44 11.74 37.37
N THR A 42 11.57 12.03 38.66
CA THR A 42 10.91 11.27 39.73
C THR A 42 10.48 12.20 40.85
N ASP A 43 9.17 12.34 41.07
CA ASP A 43 8.60 13.22 42.11
C ASP A 43 8.60 12.57 43.51
N GLN A 44 9.15 11.36 43.63
CA GLN A 44 9.32 10.59 44.87
C GLN A 44 10.80 10.30 45.13
N SER A 45 11.15 9.99 46.38
CA SER A 45 12.51 9.55 46.74
C SER A 45 12.81 8.17 46.15
N ASN A 46 13.84 8.07 45.30
CA ASN A 46 14.24 6.81 44.68
C ASN A 46 14.84 5.82 45.71
N ASP A 47 14.02 4.94 46.29
CA ASP A 47 14.48 3.81 47.13
C ASP A 47 14.97 2.61 46.29
N LYS A 48 15.69 2.87 45.19
CA LYS A 48 16.39 1.85 44.40
C LYS A 48 17.80 2.30 44.03
N VAL A 49 18.62 1.37 43.57
CA VAL A 49 19.92 1.68 42.95
C VAL A 49 19.66 2.46 41.65
N ILE A 50 20.37 3.57 41.46
CA ILE A 50 20.27 4.36 40.22
C ILE A 50 21.16 3.75 39.14
N LEU A 51 20.59 3.53 37.95
CA LEU A 51 21.31 2.91 36.84
C LEU A 51 21.71 3.89 35.75
N ILE A 52 22.99 3.87 35.42
CA ILE A 52 23.64 4.83 34.54
C ILE A 52 24.36 4.08 33.41
N SER A 53 24.16 4.50 32.17
CA SER A 53 24.95 4.03 31.02
C SER A 53 25.28 5.18 30.07
N GLY A 54 26.15 4.94 29.10
CA GLY A 54 26.52 5.94 28.11
C GLY A 54 27.62 5.47 27.16
N GLY A 55 28.18 6.43 26.42
CA GLY A 55 29.16 6.20 25.38
C GLY A 55 28.99 7.19 24.23
N GLY A 56 29.69 6.96 23.12
CA GLY A 56 29.41 7.69 21.89
C GLY A 56 27.98 7.48 21.39
N SER A 57 27.49 8.43 20.60
CA SER A 57 26.25 8.27 19.82
C SER A 57 26.54 7.58 18.47
N GLY A 58 25.49 7.19 17.75
CA GLY A 58 25.56 6.36 16.55
C GLY A 58 25.26 4.88 16.81
N HIS A 59 24.63 4.58 17.95
CA HIS A 59 24.23 3.22 18.38
C HIS A 59 22.74 3.13 18.72
N GLU A 60 22.00 4.22 18.49
CA GLU A 60 20.59 4.37 18.83
C GLU A 60 19.77 3.18 18.26
N PRO A 61 18.88 2.54 19.06
CA PRO A 61 18.32 3.03 20.31
C PRO A 61 19.23 2.98 21.55
N ALA A 62 20.39 2.32 21.49
CA ALA A 62 21.32 2.35 22.61
C ALA A 62 21.96 3.74 22.80
N HIS A 63 21.95 4.36 23.98
CA HIS A 63 21.32 3.92 25.23
C HIS A 63 20.01 4.64 25.57
N ALA A 64 19.65 5.71 24.86
CA ALA A 64 18.50 6.56 25.19
C ALA A 64 17.15 5.81 25.15
N GLY A 65 16.97 4.83 24.26
CA GLY A 65 15.78 3.99 24.20
C GLY A 65 15.64 2.98 25.36
N TYR A 66 16.66 2.85 26.21
CA TYR A 66 16.66 1.96 27.38
C TYR A 66 16.46 2.70 28.71
N ILE A 67 16.09 3.98 28.68
CA ILE A 67 15.68 4.74 29.86
C ILE A 67 14.22 4.43 30.21
N GLY A 68 13.94 4.17 31.49
CA GLY A 68 12.60 3.80 31.96
C GLY A 68 12.63 3.01 33.27
N GLU A 69 11.46 2.88 33.91
CA GLU A 69 11.34 2.03 35.10
C GLU A 69 11.61 0.57 34.73
N GLY A 70 12.27 -0.19 35.60
CA GLY A 70 12.77 -1.54 35.28
C GLY A 70 13.93 -1.61 34.27
N ALA A 71 14.50 -0.47 33.88
CA ALA A 71 15.69 -0.33 33.01
C ALA A 71 16.61 0.80 33.52
N LEU A 72 17.20 1.64 32.65
CA LEU A 72 18.11 2.72 33.04
C LEU A 72 17.37 3.93 33.64
N ASP A 73 18.02 4.62 34.58
CA ASP A 73 17.55 5.91 35.12
C ASP A 73 18.24 7.11 34.45
N VAL A 74 19.48 6.95 33.98
CA VAL A 74 20.30 8.03 33.40
C VAL A 74 21.10 7.52 32.21
N VAL A 75 21.14 8.32 31.14
CA VAL A 75 21.93 8.09 29.93
C VAL A 75 22.81 9.31 29.65
N VAL A 76 24.11 9.08 29.44
CA VAL A 76 25.09 10.13 29.16
C VAL A 76 25.67 9.93 27.75
N ALA A 77 25.35 10.82 26.82
CA ALA A 77 25.79 10.71 25.43
C ALA A 77 27.04 11.58 25.14
N GLY A 78 27.99 11.02 24.39
CA GLY A 78 29.18 11.72 23.93
C GLY A 78 28.98 12.45 22.59
N GLU A 79 29.97 12.33 21.69
CA GLU A 79 29.79 12.63 20.27
C GLU A 79 29.64 11.33 19.47
N ILE A 80 29.38 11.44 18.16
CA ILE A 80 29.28 10.26 17.29
C ILE A 80 30.60 9.46 17.33
N PHE A 81 30.52 8.23 17.83
CA PHE A 81 31.63 7.32 18.10
C PHE A 81 32.75 7.93 18.98
N ALA A 82 32.41 8.73 19.99
CA ALA A 82 33.35 9.21 20.99
C ALA A 82 32.71 9.30 22.39
N SER A 83 33.39 8.71 23.39
CA SER A 83 32.95 8.65 24.79
C SER A 83 32.58 10.02 25.38
N PRO A 84 31.54 10.12 26.22
CA PRO A 84 31.27 11.34 27.00
C PRO A 84 32.42 11.61 27.97
N SER A 85 32.61 12.87 28.31
CA SER A 85 33.62 13.30 29.26
C SER A 85 33.28 12.91 30.71
N ALA A 86 34.30 12.72 31.54
CA ALA A 86 34.13 12.47 32.97
C ALA A 86 33.37 13.58 33.74
N SER A 87 33.23 14.79 33.20
CA SER A 87 32.36 15.85 33.73
C SER A 87 30.89 15.57 33.43
N GLN A 88 30.54 15.26 32.18
CA GLN A 88 29.16 14.91 31.80
C GLN A 88 28.65 13.68 32.58
N ILE A 89 29.52 12.67 32.76
CA ILE A 89 29.19 11.47 33.52
C ILE A 89 28.99 11.79 35.00
N LEU A 90 29.86 12.64 35.59
CA LEU A 90 29.70 13.09 36.98
C LEU A 90 28.40 13.89 37.17
N THR A 91 28.03 14.75 36.21
CA THR A 91 26.73 15.42 36.18
C THR A 91 25.59 14.38 36.17
N GLY A 92 25.68 13.35 35.33
CA GLY A 92 24.72 12.23 35.30
C GLY A 92 24.57 11.54 36.65
N ILE A 93 25.68 11.17 37.31
CA ILE A 93 25.68 10.58 38.66
C ILE A 93 25.02 11.52 39.69
N GLN A 94 25.30 12.82 39.60
CA GLN A 94 24.80 13.82 40.54
C GLN A 94 23.33 14.24 40.30
N THR A 95 22.76 13.94 39.11
CA THR A 95 21.41 14.36 38.67
C THR A 95 20.30 13.57 39.35
N VAL A 96 20.40 12.24 39.39
CA VAL A 96 19.41 11.36 40.03
C VAL A 96 20.09 10.66 41.21
N ARG A 97 19.62 10.94 42.43
CA ARG A 97 20.28 10.49 43.68
C ARG A 97 19.46 9.45 44.44
N SER A 98 20.16 8.56 45.12
CA SER A 98 19.60 7.51 45.99
C SER A 98 20.52 7.23 47.19
N SER A 99 19.93 6.86 48.33
CA SER A 99 20.63 6.37 49.52
C SER A 99 21.29 5.00 49.30
N LYS A 100 20.75 4.22 48.35
CA LYS A 100 21.27 2.90 47.94
C LYS A 100 22.47 3.00 46.98
N GLY A 101 22.72 4.17 46.40
CA GLY A 101 23.85 4.43 45.48
C GLY A 101 23.53 4.16 44.01
N SER A 102 24.57 4.17 43.18
CA SER A 102 24.45 4.10 41.71
C SER A 102 25.37 3.04 41.11
N LEU A 103 24.88 2.32 40.09
CA LEU A 103 25.67 1.39 39.28
C LEU A 103 25.82 1.93 37.86
N MET A 104 27.06 1.98 37.38
CA MET A 104 27.38 2.31 36.00
C MET A 104 27.62 1.06 35.16
N ILE A 105 26.90 0.93 34.05
CA ILE A 105 27.04 -0.17 33.08
C ILE A 105 27.78 0.38 31.86
N VAL A 106 28.97 -0.14 31.59
CA VAL A 106 29.95 0.51 30.70
C VAL A 106 30.45 -0.47 29.65
N LYS A 107 30.33 -0.12 28.36
CA LYS A 107 30.88 -0.94 27.26
C LYS A 107 32.42 -0.98 27.36
N ASN A 108 33.05 -2.11 27.07
CA ASN A 108 34.51 -2.26 27.19
C ASN A 108 35.30 -1.57 26.06
N TYR A 109 35.28 -0.23 26.07
CA TYR A 109 36.12 0.63 25.23
C TYR A 109 37.04 1.47 26.10
N THR A 110 38.26 1.74 25.64
CA THR A 110 39.26 2.48 26.44
C THR A 110 38.80 3.88 26.83
N GLY A 111 38.10 4.59 25.91
CA GLY A 111 37.52 5.90 26.20
C GLY A 111 36.42 5.84 27.26
N ASP A 112 35.47 4.89 27.11
CA ASP A 112 34.38 4.67 28.07
C ASP A 112 34.94 4.29 29.45
N LYS A 113 35.82 3.28 29.54
CA LYS A 113 36.47 2.86 30.80
C LYS A 113 37.16 4.01 31.54
N LEU A 114 37.92 4.85 30.83
CA LEU A 114 38.67 5.94 31.47
C LEU A 114 37.77 7.09 31.93
N ASN A 115 36.79 7.50 31.14
CA ASN A 115 35.88 8.59 31.53
C ASN A 115 34.91 8.17 32.63
N PHE A 116 34.30 6.99 32.53
CA PHE A 116 33.43 6.45 33.60
C PHE A 116 34.23 6.16 34.87
N GLY A 117 35.42 5.56 34.77
CA GLY A 117 36.30 5.33 35.93
C GLY A 117 36.68 6.64 36.65
N LEU A 118 37.07 7.68 35.91
CA LEU A 118 37.39 9.00 36.49
C LEU A 118 36.16 9.68 37.11
N ALA A 119 34.96 9.48 36.55
CA ALA A 119 33.72 9.97 37.15
C ALA A 119 33.36 9.21 38.44
N ALA A 120 33.57 7.90 38.50
CA ALA A 120 33.39 7.09 39.71
C ALA A 120 34.28 7.57 40.86
N GLU A 121 35.58 7.75 40.61
CA GLU A 121 36.52 8.16 41.68
C GLU A 121 36.25 9.59 42.16
N LYS A 122 35.78 10.49 41.29
CA LYS A 122 35.27 11.82 41.71
C LYS A 122 34.02 11.69 42.59
N ALA A 123 33.02 10.91 42.15
CA ALA A 123 31.79 10.72 42.92
C ALA A 123 32.05 10.05 44.28
N LYS A 124 32.99 9.10 44.37
CA LYS A 124 33.45 8.50 45.63
C LYS A 124 34.16 9.50 46.54
N ALA A 125 34.96 10.41 45.98
CA ALA A 125 35.58 11.51 46.74
C ALA A 125 34.52 12.49 47.28
N ASP A 126 33.42 12.72 46.54
CA ASP A 126 32.23 13.43 47.01
C ASP A 126 31.37 12.62 48.03
N GLY A 127 31.82 11.43 48.43
CA GLY A 127 31.14 10.55 49.41
C GLY A 127 30.00 9.70 48.83
N GLN A 128 29.84 9.64 47.50
CA GLN A 128 28.77 8.88 46.85
C GLN A 128 29.16 7.40 46.66
N LYS A 129 28.19 6.50 46.84
CA LYS A 129 28.36 5.05 46.61
C LYS A 129 28.17 4.76 45.12
N VAL A 130 29.26 4.53 44.39
CA VAL A 130 29.23 4.24 42.95
C VAL A 130 30.03 2.97 42.64
N GLU A 131 29.36 2.00 42.03
CA GLU A 131 29.96 0.78 41.47
C GLU A 131 29.96 0.80 39.94
N MET A 132 30.77 -0.06 39.32
CA MET A 132 30.89 -0.16 37.87
C MET A 132 30.96 -1.62 37.40
N VAL A 133 30.19 -1.95 36.36
CA VAL A 133 30.30 -3.20 35.61
C VAL A 133 30.70 -2.88 34.18
N ILE A 134 31.79 -3.50 33.73
CA ILE A 134 32.27 -3.42 32.36
C ILE A 134 31.69 -4.60 31.58
N VAL A 135 31.02 -4.33 30.47
CA VAL A 135 30.49 -5.35 29.55
C VAL A 135 31.45 -5.51 28.38
N GLY A 136 31.96 -6.73 28.20
CA GLY A 136 32.81 -7.13 27.09
C GLY A 136 32.36 -8.49 26.60
N ASP A 137 31.35 -8.50 25.72
CA ASP A 137 30.64 -9.68 25.22
C ASP A 137 31.11 -10.12 23.83
N ASP A 138 31.91 -9.33 23.11
CA ASP A 138 32.41 -9.67 21.78
C ASP A 138 33.41 -10.84 21.81
N VAL A 139 33.00 -12.01 21.30
CA VAL A 139 33.86 -13.19 21.22
C VAL A 139 34.60 -13.34 19.89
N SER A 140 34.40 -12.44 18.93
CA SER A 140 35.13 -12.48 17.66
C SER A 140 36.63 -12.22 17.91
N VAL A 141 36.95 -11.11 18.56
CA VAL A 141 38.30 -10.79 19.07
C VAL A 141 38.53 -11.43 20.44
N GLU A 142 39.72 -11.97 20.67
CA GLU A 142 40.18 -12.33 22.03
C GLU A 142 40.54 -11.10 22.86
N GLY A 143 40.76 -9.96 22.19
CA GLY A 143 41.48 -8.81 22.75
C GLY A 143 42.97 -9.11 22.93
N ASN A 144 43.72 -8.14 23.46
CA ASN A 144 44.94 -8.46 24.18
C ASN A 144 44.65 -8.44 25.68
N THR A 145 45.53 -9.04 26.49
CA THR A 145 45.37 -9.15 27.96
C THR A 145 45.35 -7.81 28.70
N LEU A 146 45.58 -6.68 28.03
CA LEU A 146 45.56 -5.33 28.59
C LEU A 146 44.24 -4.57 28.28
N VAL A 147 43.49 -5.00 27.26
CA VAL A 147 42.30 -4.28 26.76
C VAL A 147 41.01 -5.12 26.91
N GLY A 148 41.07 -6.42 26.64
CA GLY A 148 39.91 -7.34 26.65
C GLY A 148 38.99 -7.24 25.41
N GLN A 149 37.85 -7.93 25.49
CA GLN A 149 36.81 -8.05 24.46
C GLN A 149 35.95 -6.80 24.37
N ARG A 150 35.48 -6.39 23.17
CA ARG A 150 34.62 -5.20 22.99
C ARG A 150 33.23 -5.40 23.63
N GLY A 151 32.59 -4.30 24.03
CA GLY A 151 31.20 -4.30 24.53
C GLY A 151 30.20 -3.99 23.41
N LEU A 152 29.37 -4.96 23.06
CA LEU A 152 28.41 -4.93 21.94
C LEU A 152 26.97 -5.16 22.47
N ALA A 153 26.11 -5.79 21.66
CA ALA A 153 24.67 -5.90 21.86
C ALA A 153 24.26 -6.55 23.21
N GLY A 154 25.09 -7.42 23.79
CA GLY A 154 24.86 -8.01 25.12
C GLY A 154 24.72 -6.98 26.24
N THR A 155 25.26 -5.76 26.05
CA THR A 155 25.07 -4.62 26.97
C THR A 155 23.59 -4.34 27.26
N VAL A 156 22.68 -4.55 26.31
CA VAL A 156 21.23 -4.30 26.51
C VAL A 156 20.61 -5.30 27.51
N PHE A 157 21.07 -6.56 27.51
CA PHE A 157 20.66 -7.52 28.55
C PHE A 157 21.10 -7.06 29.94
N CYS A 158 22.33 -6.54 30.08
CA CYS A 158 22.80 -6.00 31.35
C CYS A 158 21.92 -4.84 31.85
N HIS A 159 21.49 -3.92 30.97
CA HIS A 159 20.57 -2.83 31.33
C HIS A 159 19.26 -3.33 31.89
N LYS A 160 18.64 -4.32 31.23
CA LYS A 160 17.36 -4.91 31.64
C LYS A 160 17.48 -5.68 32.96
N ILE A 161 18.50 -6.52 33.09
CA ILE A 161 18.72 -7.38 34.26
C ILE A 161 19.04 -6.52 35.49
N ALA A 162 19.90 -5.51 35.34
CA ALA A 162 20.18 -4.54 36.39
C ALA A 162 18.92 -3.77 36.77
N GLY A 163 18.15 -3.28 35.79
CA GLY A 163 16.93 -2.49 35.98
C GLY A 163 15.86 -3.23 36.77
N ALA A 164 15.55 -4.47 36.38
CA ALA A 164 14.64 -5.33 37.12
C ALA A 164 15.16 -5.62 38.55
N LYS A 165 16.46 -5.86 38.73
CA LYS A 165 17.04 -6.16 40.05
C LYS A 165 17.05 -4.94 40.98
N ALA A 166 17.26 -3.74 40.42
CA ALA A 166 17.14 -2.48 41.15
C ALA A 166 15.68 -2.20 41.52
N ALA A 167 14.72 -2.42 40.61
CA ALA A 167 13.28 -2.26 40.88
C ALA A 167 12.75 -3.21 41.97
N GLN A 168 13.38 -4.38 42.17
CA GLN A 168 13.15 -5.26 43.33
C GLN A 168 13.67 -4.68 44.67
N GLY A 169 14.22 -3.46 44.68
CA GLY A 169 14.69 -2.76 45.88
C GLY A 169 16.05 -3.22 46.42
N ALA A 170 16.77 -4.07 45.66
CA ALA A 170 18.02 -4.72 46.05
C ALA A 170 19.18 -3.75 46.33
N SER A 171 20.22 -4.23 47.03
CA SER A 171 21.41 -3.43 47.34
C SER A 171 22.31 -3.22 46.13
N LEU A 172 23.16 -2.17 46.18
CA LEU A 172 24.16 -1.90 45.12
C LEU A 172 25.06 -3.11 44.86
N GLU A 173 25.48 -3.82 45.91
CA GLU A 173 26.28 -5.05 45.81
C GLU A 173 25.51 -6.16 45.07
N GLN A 174 24.23 -6.39 45.41
CA GLN A 174 23.40 -7.39 44.76
C GLN A 174 23.18 -7.08 43.28
N VAL A 175 22.79 -5.84 42.95
CA VAL A 175 22.59 -5.42 41.55
C VAL A 175 23.91 -5.51 40.77
N THR A 176 25.02 -5.08 41.35
CA THR A 176 26.37 -5.20 40.74
C THR A 176 26.75 -6.66 40.49
N SER A 177 26.47 -7.55 41.45
CA SER A 177 26.76 -8.98 41.35
C SER A 177 25.94 -9.67 40.26
N THR A 178 24.61 -9.48 40.25
CA THR A 178 23.73 -10.05 39.21
C THR A 178 24.03 -9.49 37.82
N THR A 179 24.40 -8.21 37.70
CA THR A 179 24.80 -7.60 36.42
C THR A 179 26.15 -8.15 35.93
N ARG A 180 27.11 -8.35 36.82
CA ARG A 180 28.43 -8.96 36.52
C ARG A 180 28.30 -10.44 36.16
N LYS A 181 27.40 -11.19 36.84
CA LYS A 181 26.98 -12.55 36.49
C LYS A 181 26.52 -12.59 35.03
N ALA A 182 25.52 -11.78 34.66
CA ALA A 182 25.01 -11.71 33.29
C ALA A 182 26.11 -11.37 32.26
N ALA A 183 26.90 -10.31 32.51
CA ALA A 183 28.00 -9.90 31.62
C ALA A 183 29.08 -10.98 31.43
N SER A 184 29.26 -11.88 32.39
CA SER A 184 30.21 -13.00 32.33
C SER A 184 29.63 -14.29 31.72
N GLN A 185 28.36 -14.29 31.32
CA GLN A 185 27.61 -15.47 30.90
C GLN A 185 26.97 -15.32 29.50
N MET A 186 27.53 -14.41 28.69
CA MET A 186 27.08 -14.07 27.34
C MET A 186 28.23 -14.03 26.34
N ALA A 187 27.90 -14.15 25.06
CA ALA A 187 28.81 -13.95 23.94
C ALA A 187 28.07 -13.35 22.73
N THR A 188 28.76 -12.47 22.01
CA THR A 188 28.29 -11.77 20.80
C THR A 188 29.28 -11.94 19.66
N VAL A 189 28.78 -12.21 18.45
CA VAL A 189 29.56 -12.21 17.21
C VAL A 189 28.84 -11.37 16.15
N ALA A 190 29.59 -10.63 15.34
CA ALA A 190 29.07 -9.77 14.27
C ALA A 190 29.56 -10.22 12.88
N ALA A 191 28.78 -9.91 11.85
CA ALA A 191 29.18 -9.99 10.45
C ALA A 191 28.66 -8.76 9.69
N SER A 192 29.51 -8.15 8.87
CA SER A 192 29.21 -6.90 8.16
C SER A 192 29.61 -6.97 6.69
N LEU A 193 28.71 -6.53 5.81
CA LEU A 193 28.91 -6.44 4.37
C LEU A 193 29.77 -5.23 3.98
N ASP A 194 29.68 -4.14 4.76
CA ASP A 194 30.54 -2.96 4.62
C ASP A 194 30.56 -2.14 5.93
N ARG A 195 31.30 -1.03 5.91
CA ARG A 195 31.42 -0.01 6.96
C ARG A 195 30.22 0.94 6.99
N CYS A 196 29.94 1.55 8.15
CA CYS A 196 28.96 2.62 8.24
C CYS A 196 29.50 4.01 7.80
N SER A 197 28.59 4.87 7.34
CA SER A 197 28.81 6.26 6.93
C SER A 197 28.84 7.21 8.13
N VAL A 198 30.03 7.46 8.71
CA VAL A 198 30.14 8.38 9.86
C VAL A 198 30.01 9.85 9.42
N PRO A 199 28.96 10.60 9.85
CA PRO A 199 28.69 11.95 9.34
C PRO A 199 29.85 12.93 9.55
N GLY A 200 30.14 13.72 8.52
CA GLY A 200 31.22 14.72 8.53
C GLY A 200 32.65 14.15 8.50
N ARG A 201 32.84 12.83 8.57
CA ARG A 201 34.13 12.17 8.30
C ARG A 201 34.24 11.84 6.81
N ALA A 202 35.46 11.72 6.29
CA ALA A 202 35.68 11.24 4.93
C ALA A 202 35.19 9.79 4.77
N ILE A 203 34.78 9.43 3.54
CA ILE A 203 34.40 8.06 3.19
C ILE A 203 35.56 7.12 3.52
N GLN A 204 35.28 6.08 4.31
CA GLN A 204 36.26 5.02 4.59
C GLN A 204 36.38 4.09 3.39
N GLU A 205 37.50 3.38 3.26
CA GLU A 205 37.66 2.37 2.22
C GLU A 205 36.65 1.22 2.45
N ALA A 206 35.72 1.11 1.50
CA ALA A 206 34.69 0.08 1.48
C ALA A 206 35.30 -1.32 1.35
N LEU A 207 34.56 -2.34 1.76
CA LEU A 207 34.93 -3.72 1.47
C LEU A 207 34.94 -3.99 -0.06
N PRO A 208 35.81 -4.89 -0.56
CA PRO A 208 35.74 -5.33 -1.95
C PRO A 208 34.36 -5.92 -2.28
N HIS A 209 33.83 -5.61 -3.47
CA HIS A 209 32.55 -6.16 -3.91
C HIS A 209 32.59 -7.69 -3.89
N GLY A 210 31.60 -8.31 -3.24
CA GLY A 210 31.55 -9.74 -3.02
C GLY A 210 32.16 -10.22 -1.69
N GLN A 211 32.72 -9.35 -0.85
CA GLN A 211 33.29 -9.73 0.46
C GLN A 211 32.47 -9.26 1.67
N LEU A 212 32.67 -9.92 2.81
CA LEU A 212 32.20 -9.52 4.14
C LEU A 212 33.34 -9.57 5.18
N GLU A 213 33.15 -8.91 6.33
CA GLU A 213 34.10 -8.90 7.45
C GLU A 213 33.43 -9.40 8.74
N PHE A 214 33.95 -10.51 9.28
CA PHE A 214 33.52 -11.08 10.55
C PHE A 214 34.16 -10.35 11.73
N GLY A 215 33.35 -10.01 12.72
CA GLY A 215 33.78 -9.33 13.93
C GLY A 215 34.10 -7.85 13.75
N MET A 216 33.53 -7.15 12.77
CA MET A 216 33.66 -5.68 12.72
C MET A 216 33.03 -5.06 13.98
N GLY A 217 33.67 -4.03 14.53
CA GLY A 217 33.16 -3.33 15.71
C GLY A 217 32.15 -2.23 15.37
N ILE A 218 31.32 -1.85 16.35
CA ILE A 218 30.25 -0.83 16.21
C ILE A 218 30.76 0.61 15.96
N HIS A 219 32.08 0.85 15.88
CA HIS A 219 32.65 2.13 15.44
C HIS A 219 33.47 1.99 14.14
N ASN A 220 33.19 0.97 13.31
CA ASN A 220 33.97 0.52 12.15
C ASN A 220 35.39 -0.03 12.48
N GLU A 221 35.65 -0.45 13.73
CA GLU A 221 36.93 -1.11 14.05
C GLU A 221 37.07 -2.40 13.25
N PRO A 222 38.28 -2.73 12.72
CA PRO A 222 38.51 -3.95 11.97
C PRO A 222 38.01 -5.22 12.68
N GLY A 223 37.61 -6.18 11.85
CA GLY A 223 37.25 -7.52 12.27
C GLY A 223 38.44 -8.46 12.34
N VAL A 224 38.13 -9.74 12.55
CA VAL A 224 39.14 -10.81 12.67
C VAL A 224 39.35 -11.57 11.36
N LYS A 225 38.42 -11.46 10.40
CA LYS A 225 38.50 -12.17 9.12
C LYS A 225 37.68 -11.47 8.03
N ARG A 226 38.25 -11.34 6.84
CA ARG A 226 37.52 -11.04 5.60
C ARG A 226 37.43 -12.30 4.74
N GLU A 227 36.29 -12.51 4.10
CA GLU A 227 36.05 -13.62 3.18
C GLU A 227 35.08 -13.20 2.07
N GLU A 228 35.09 -13.94 0.96
CA GLU A 228 34.02 -13.86 -0.05
C GLU A 228 32.67 -14.28 0.58
N ILE A 229 31.62 -13.56 0.22
CA ILE A 229 30.22 -13.90 0.48
C ILE A 229 29.93 -15.22 -0.22
N THR A 230 29.23 -16.11 0.49
CA THR A 230 28.83 -17.43 -0.02
C THR A 230 27.31 -17.56 0.17
N SER A 231 26.83 -18.56 0.91
CA SER A 231 25.42 -18.62 1.30
C SER A 231 25.21 -18.04 2.69
N LEU A 232 23.95 -17.79 3.06
CA LEU A 232 23.61 -17.31 4.40
C LEU A 232 23.94 -18.38 5.45
N GLU A 233 23.64 -19.64 5.16
CA GLU A 233 23.90 -20.79 6.04
C GLU A 233 25.39 -20.89 6.38
N VAL A 234 26.27 -20.78 5.38
CA VAL A 234 27.74 -20.79 5.58
C VAL A 234 28.20 -19.54 6.37
N THR A 235 27.55 -18.40 6.17
CA THR A 235 27.88 -17.15 6.88
C THR A 235 27.49 -17.22 8.36
N VAL A 236 26.27 -17.71 8.66
CA VAL A 236 25.78 -17.96 10.01
C VAL A 236 26.57 -19.08 10.69
N GLU A 237 26.91 -20.15 9.97
CA GLU A 237 27.73 -21.25 10.49
C GLU A 237 29.09 -20.74 10.97
N LYS A 238 29.78 -19.94 10.14
CA LYS A 238 31.08 -19.34 10.48
C LYS A 238 30.96 -18.39 11.67
N ALA A 239 29.95 -17.52 11.70
CA ALA A 239 29.72 -16.60 12.82
C ALA A 239 29.49 -17.37 14.13
N LEU A 240 28.53 -18.31 14.16
CA LEU A 240 28.27 -19.15 15.33
C LEU A 240 29.51 -19.98 15.72
N SER A 241 30.29 -20.48 14.77
CA SER A 241 31.50 -21.25 15.05
C SER A 241 32.56 -20.43 15.80
N MET A 242 32.62 -19.10 15.65
CA MET A 242 33.49 -18.25 16.47
C MET A 242 33.07 -18.21 17.96
N MET A 243 31.79 -18.44 18.25
CA MET A 243 31.23 -18.50 19.60
C MET A 243 31.35 -19.90 20.24
N PHE A 244 31.27 -20.96 19.43
CA PHE A 244 31.41 -22.35 19.89
C PHE A 244 32.84 -22.89 19.88
N THR A 245 33.80 -22.19 19.26
CA THR A 245 35.22 -22.57 19.29
C THR A 245 35.81 -22.29 20.69
N PRO A 246 36.40 -23.29 21.39
CA PRO A 246 36.91 -23.08 22.73
C PRO A 246 38.05 -22.06 22.80
N LYS A 247 37.86 -21.01 23.59
CA LYS A 247 38.86 -19.96 23.87
C LYS A 247 39.02 -19.76 25.37
N ALA A 248 40.26 -19.51 25.83
CA ALA A 248 40.57 -19.39 27.25
C ALA A 248 39.96 -18.10 27.86
N ASN A 249 39.30 -18.23 29.02
CA ASN A 249 38.60 -17.14 29.71
C ASN A 249 37.43 -16.51 28.92
N MET A 250 36.83 -17.26 27.99
CA MET A 250 35.68 -16.82 27.19
C MET A 250 34.49 -17.73 27.42
N TRP A 251 33.30 -17.15 27.61
CA TRP A 251 32.06 -17.91 27.79
C TRP A 251 31.72 -18.70 26.52
N GLN A 252 31.21 -19.92 26.70
CA GLN A 252 30.89 -20.87 25.64
C GLN A 252 29.55 -21.55 25.99
N PRO A 253 28.58 -21.63 25.08
CA PRO A 253 27.31 -22.29 25.35
C PRO A 253 27.46 -23.82 25.37
N GLY A 254 27.01 -24.47 26.45
CA GLY A 254 26.98 -25.92 26.60
C GLY A 254 25.75 -26.57 25.95
N LYS A 255 25.84 -27.88 25.67
CA LYS A 255 24.70 -28.66 25.16
C LYS A 255 23.54 -28.67 26.15
N GLY A 256 22.32 -28.44 25.67
CA GLY A 256 21.11 -28.36 26.50
C GLY A 256 21.02 -27.10 27.36
N GLN A 257 21.93 -26.14 27.20
CA GLN A 257 21.88 -24.88 27.95
C GLN A 257 20.69 -24.02 27.50
N ARG A 258 19.97 -23.49 28.48
CA ARG A 258 18.91 -22.49 28.28
C ARG A 258 19.56 -21.13 28.00
N VAL A 259 19.12 -20.44 26.96
CA VAL A 259 19.66 -19.14 26.56
C VAL A 259 18.58 -18.14 26.17
N ALA A 260 18.88 -16.85 26.37
CA ALA A 260 18.27 -15.77 25.63
C ALA A 260 19.08 -15.51 24.36
N LEU A 261 18.41 -15.54 23.20
CA LEU A 261 18.96 -15.17 21.90
C LEU A 261 18.65 -13.70 21.60
N MET A 262 19.61 -12.95 21.06
CA MET A 262 19.36 -11.68 20.38
C MET A 262 19.97 -11.71 18.98
N VAL A 263 19.15 -11.48 17.96
CA VAL A 263 19.59 -11.21 16.58
C VAL A 263 19.40 -9.71 16.34
N ASN A 264 20.52 -9.00 16.33
CA ASN A 264 20.59 -7.54 16.32
C ASN A 264 21.04 -7.00 14.96
N ASN A 265 20.28 -6.07 14.40
CA ASN A 265 20.62 -5.29 13.21
C ASN A 265 21.63 -4.20 13.57
N LEU A 266 22.72 -4.08 12.80
CA LEU A 266 23.69 -2.99 12.96
C LEU A 266 23.19 -1.67 12.34
N GLY A 267 22.03 -1.67 11.67
CA GLY A 267 21.28 -0.48 11.25
C GLY A 267 21.05 -0.39 9.74
N GLY A 268 21.88 -1.04 8.93
CA GLY A 268 21.82 -1.01 7.46
C GLY A 268 21.08 -2.16 6.79
N LEU A 269 20.66 -3.21 7.52
CA LEU A 269 19.90 -4.33 6.93
C LEU A 269 18.39 -4.07 6.97
N SER A 270 17.66 -4.61 6.00
CA SER A 270 16.19 -4.60 5.98
C SER A 270 15.59 -5.53 7.06
N VAL A 271 14.32 -5.29 7.40
CA VAL A 271 13.57 -6.17 8.32
C VAL A 271 13.39 -7.57 7.73
N LEU A 272 13.33 -7.70 6.40
CA LEU A 272 13.29 -8.97 5.69
C LEU A 272 14.59 -9.77 5.91
N GLU A 273 15.75 -9.18 5.64
CA GLU A 273 17.04 -9.82 5.85
C GLU A 273 17.23 -10.26 7.31
N ILE A 274 16.87 -9.41 8.27
CA ILE A 274 16.96 -9.73 9.70
C ILE A 274 16.03 -10.89 10.09
N GLY A 275 14.86 -11.01 9.46
CA GLY A 275 13.97 -12.17 9.62
C GLY A 275 14.58 -13.47 9.11
N VAL A 276 15.17 -13.45 7.90
CA VAL A 276 15.82 -14.64 7.29
C VAL A 276 17.10 -15.03 8.03
N VAL A 277 17.89 -14.05 8.50
CA VAL A 277 19.04 -14.28 9.40
C VAL A 277 18.59 -14.93 10.71
N ALA A 278 17.46 -14.49 11.29
CA ALA A 278 16.96 -15.06 12.54
C ALA A 278 16.50 -16.52 12.38
N ASP A 279 15.80 -16.87 11.29
CA ASP A 279 15.40 -18.25 11.00
C ASP A 279 16.63 -19.18 10.91
N GLU A 280 17.61 -18.82 10.08
CA GLU A 280 18.82 -19.63 9.90
C GLU A 280 19.64 -19.75 11.20
N VAL A 281 19.73 -18.68 12.00
CA VAL A 281 20.37 -18.72 13.33
C VAL A 281 19.63 -19.66 14.28
N VAL A 282 18.30 -19.63 14.33
CA VAL A 282 17.50 -20.51 15.21
C VAL A 282 17.63 -21.97 14.78
N LYS A 283 17.48 -22.25 13.49
CA LYS A 283 17.70 -23.55 12.84
C LYS A 283 19.08 -24.13 13.18
N GLN A 284 20.14 -23.33 13.06
CA GLN A 284 21.50 -23.74 13.39
C GLN A 284 21.81 -23.90 14.88
N LEU A 285 21.11 -23.17 15.76
CA LEU A 285 21.21 -23.35 17.22
C LEU A 285 20.45 -24.60 17.69
N ALA A 286 19.30 -24.90 17.10
CA ALA A 286 18.55 -26.13 17.34
C ALA A 286 19.39 -27.38 16.95
N GLN A 287 20.02 -27.36 15.78
CA GLN A 287 20.98 -28.41 15.36
C GLN A 287 22.15 -28.59 16.35
N ARG A 288 22.60 -27.50 16.99
CA ARG A 288 23.66 -27.52 18.02
C ARG A 288 23.15 -27.93 19.42
N ASN A 289 21.86 -28.25 19.56
CA ASN A 289 21.19 -28.64 20.81
C ASN A 289 21.23 -27.52 21.87
N ILE A 290 20.97 -26.28 21.46
CA ILE A 290 20.82 -25.11 22.34
C ILE A 290 19.34 -24.77 22.52
N HIS A 291 18.90 -24.53 23.75
CA HIS A 291 17.50 -24.24 24.05
C HIS A 291 17.25 -22.73 24.17
N ILE A 292 16.62 -22.15 23.14
CA ILE A 292 16.29 -20.72 23.06
C ILE A 292 15.02 -20.47 23.87
N GLU A 293 15.19 -20.30 25.19
CA GLU A 293 14.10 -20.08 26.13
C GLU A 293 13.52 -18.65 26.03
N ARG A 294 14.32 -17.66 25.60
CA ARG A 294 13.85 -16.30 25.26
C ARG A 294 14.53 -15.81 23.97
N SER A 295 13.89 -14.89 23.26
CA SER A 295 14.43 -14.33 22.01
C SER A 295 14.09 -12.86 21.80
N LEU A 296 14.97 -12.17 21.08
CA LEU A 296 14.84 -10.81 20.58
C LEU A 296 15.35 -10.76 19.14
N VAL A 297 14.59 -10.17 18.23
CA VAL A 297 14.97 -9.97 16.82
C VAL A 297 14.60 -8.55 16.43
N GLY A 298 15.55 -7.78 15.86
CA GLY A 298 15.35 -6.37 15.53
C GLY A 298 16.60 -5.53 15.73
N THR A 299 16.42 -4.26 16.11
CA THR A 299 17.49 -3.25 16.18
C THR A 299 17.67 -2.77 17.63
N PHE A 300 18.80 -3.12 18.26
CA PHE A 300 19.03 -2.88 19.69
C PHE A 300 20.31 -2.07 19.97
N ILE A 301 21.43 -2.40 19.30
CA ILE A 301 22.65 -1.58 19.26
C ILE A 301 23.11 -1.47 17.81
N THR A 302 23.06 -0.26 17.25
CA THR A 302 23.47 0.01 15.86
C THR A 302 24.95 0.43 15.74
N SER A 303 25.38 0.53 14.49
CA SER A 303 26.59 1.19 14.01
C SER A 303 26.13 2.12 12.88
N LEU A 304 25.35 3.15 13.22
CA LEU A 304 24.66 4.05 12.28
C LEU A 304 23.87 3.29 11.18
N ASP A 305 24.30 3.39 9.92
CA ASP A 305 23.77 2.73 8.72
C ASP A 305 24.50 1.42 8.36
N GLY A 306 25.23 0.83 9.33
CA GLY A 306 26.11 -0.33 9.11
C GLY A 306 25.36 -1.56 8.57
N PRO A 307 25.66 -2.02 7.33
CA PRO A 307 24.98 -3.16 6.72
C PRO A 307 25.54 -4.48 7.27
N GLY A 308 24.94 -4.95 8.37
CA GLY A 308 25.33 -6.20 9.00
C GLY A 308 24.46 -6.56 10.21
N PHE A 309 24.75 -7.70 10.82
CA PHE A 309 24.05 -8.21 11.99
C PHE A 309 25.02 -8.68 13.07
N SER A 310 24.53 -8.82 14.30
CA SER A 310 25.22 -9.52 15.37
C SER A 310 24.29 -10.50 16.11
N VAL A 311 24.81 -11.68 16.43
CA VAL A 311 24.12 -12.70 17.23
C VAL A 311 24.72 -12.70 18.63
N THR A 312 23.87 -12.48 19.64
CA THR A 312 24.22 -12.62 21.05
C THR A 312 23.48 -13.80 21.67
N LEU A 313 24.18 -14.62 22.45
CA LEU A 313 23.58 -15.57 23.39
C LEU A 313 23.91 -15.16 24.82
N LEU A 314 22.94 -15.28 25.72
CA LEU A 314 23.11 -15.13 27.18
C LEU A 314 22.57 -16.38 27.87
N SER A 315 23.33 -16.95 28.81
CA SER A 315 22.90 -18.05 29.68
C SER A 315 21.68 -17.68 30.53
N LEU A 316 20.73 -18.60 30.68
CA LEU A 316 19.61 -18.43 31.59
C LEU A 316 19.62 -19.45 32.75
N ASP A 317 19.54 -18.91 33.96
CA ASP A 317 18.96 -19.56 35.13
C ASP A 317 17.69 -18.80 35.52
N ASP A 318 16.92 -19.33 36.49
CA ASP A 318 15.59 -18.81 36.80
C ASP A 318 15.62 -17.33 37.25
N GLU A 319 16.67 -16.90 37.95
CA GLU A 319 16.85 -15.49 38.31
C GLU A 319 17.04 -14.61 37.07
N LEU A 320 17.86 -15.04 36.10
CA LEU A 320 18.06 -14.24 34.89
C LEU A 320 16.83 -14.25 33.97
N THR A 321 16.08 -15.36 33.91
CA THR A 321 14.81 -15.43 33.18
C THR A 321 13.78 -14.47 33.77
N ASP A 322 13.53 -14.53 35.08
CA ASP A 322 12.57 -13.64 35.77
C ASP A 322 12.94 -12.15 35.61
N LEU A 323 14.24 -11.81 35.65
CA LEU A 323 14.71 -10.44 35.49
C LEU A 323 14.62 -9.92 34.05
N LEU A 324 14.69 -10.79 33.05
CA LEU A 324 14.41 -10.41 31.66
C LEU A 324 12.91 -10.22 31.40
N ASP A 325 12.06 -11.09 31.95
CA ASP A 325 10.60 -11.05 31.78
C ASP A 325 9.92 -9.94 32.59
N ALA A 326 10.53 -9.46 33.68
CA ALA A 326 9.98 -8.39 34.51
C ALA A 326 9.60 -7.14 33.68
N PRO A 327 8.51 -6.44 34.00
CA PRO A 327 8.04 -5.30 33.21
C PRO A 327 9.03 -4.13 33.20
N THR A 328 9.02 -3.35 32.13
CA THR A 328 9.77 -2.08 32.00
C THR A 328 8.98 -1.08 31.17
N THR A 329 9.22 0.22 31.39
CA THR A 329 8.68 1.31 30.54
C THR A 329 9.65 1.73 29.43
N ALA A 330 10.84 1.10 29.32
CA ALA A 330 11.84 1.47 28.34
C ALA A 330 11.36 1.25 26.89
N PRO A 331 11.29 2.28 26.04
CA PRO A 331 10.60 2.20 24.74
C PRO A 331 11.26 1.27 23.71
N ALA A 332 12.56 0.99 23.84
CA ALA A 332 13.29 0.08 22.95
C ALA A 332 13.43 -1.36 23.49
N TRP A 333 12.82 -1.69 24.64
CA TRP A 333 12.73 -3.08 25.11
C TRP A 333 11.41 -3.72 24.64
N PRO A 334 11.41 -4.92 24.02
CA PRO A 334 10.18 -5.58 23.59
C PRO A 334 9.21 -5.84 24.74
N ARG A 335 7.91 -5.56 24.53
CA ARG A 335 6.85 -5.75 25.55
C ARG A 335 6.72 -7.19 26.05
N SER A 336 7.03 -8.15 25.21
CA SER A 336 7.22 -9.54 25.60
C SER A 336 8.40 -10.13 24.85
N ILE A 337 9.03 -11.12 25.48
CA ILE A 337 10.09 -11.94 24.93
C ILE A 337 9.68 -13.39 25.12
N HIS A 338 9.80 -14.20 24.08
CA HIS A 338 9.35 -15.59 24.07
C HIS A 338 10.43 -16.48 23.49
N GLY A 339 10.50 -17.73 23.95
CA GLY A 339 11.35 -18.73 23.32
C GLY A 339 10.85 -19.05 21.91
N TRP A 340 11.77 -19.37 21.00
CA TRP A 340 11.36 -20.01 19.75
C TRP A 340 11.00 -21.46 20.06
N ALA A 341 10.07 -22.02 19.31
CA ALA A 341 9.76 -23.43 19.43
C ALA A 341 10.92 -24.23 18.79
N THR A 342 11.91 -24.59 19.60
CA THR A 342 13.21 -25.12 19.13
C THR A 342 13.13 -26.53 18.53
N ASP A 343 12.00 -27.21 18.68
CA ASP A 343 11.71 -28.46 17.99
C ASP A 343 11.09 -28.19 16.61
N ALA A 344 11.80 -28.55 15.54
CA ALA A 344 11.31 -28.40 14.17
C ALA A 344 9.96 -29.14 13.93
N GLU A 345 9.64 -30.14 14.75
CA GLU A 345 8.34 -30.80 14.79
C GLU A 345 7.18 -29.89 15.21
N SER A 346 7.36 -28.89 16.08
CA SER A 346 6.26 -27.99 16.48
C SER A 346 6.10 -26.81 15.53
N VAL A 347 7.17 -26.38 14.86
CA VAL A 347 7.11 -25.37 13.78
C VAL A 347 6.35 -25.95 12.59
N SER A 348 6.75 -27.11 12.08
CA SER A 348 6.06 -27.81 10.98
C SER A 348 4.62 -28.23 11.31
N LYS A 349 4.28 -28.48 12.59
CA LYS A 349 2.89 -28.70 13.03
C LYS A 349 2.03 -27.42 13.11
N ARG A 350 2.63 -26.23 12.93
CA ARG A 350 1.91 -24.94 12.83
C ARG A 350 1.79 -24.45 11.39
N GLU A 351 2.65 -24.93 10.49
CA GLU A 351 2.52 -24.69 9.05
C GLU A 351 1.26 -25.37 8.51
N THR A 352 0.24 -24.56 8.19
CA THR A 352 -1.01 -25.08 7.65
C THR A 352 -0.83 -25.35 6.16
N ILE A 353 -0.44 -26.59 5.82
CA ILE A 353 -0.45 -27.07 4.44
C ILE A 353 -1.90 -27.12 3.95
N VAL A 354 -2.32 -26.10 3.20
CA VAL A 354 -3.63 -26.05 2.56
C VAL A 354 -3.68 -27.14 1.49
N PRO A 355 -4.61 -28.13 1.57
CA PRO A 355 -4.72 -29.15 0.54
C PRO A 355 -5.07 -28.51 -0.80
N VAL A 356 -4.35 -28.89 -1.86
CA VAL A 356 -4.74 -28.53 -3.22
C VAL A 356 -6.07 -29.21 -3.53
N ALA A 357 -7.13 -28.42 -3.69
CA ALA A 357 -8.44 -28.95 -4.03
C ALA A 357 -8.39 -29.71 -5.36
N GLU A 358 -8.93 -30.93 -5.38
CA GLU A 358 -9.01 -31.75 -6.60
C GLU A 358 -9.83 -31.02 -7.67
N VAL A 359 -9.18 -30.67 -8.79
CA VAL A 359 -9.83 -29.95 -9.88
C VAL A 359 -10.69 -30.93 -10.66
N ASN A 360 -12.02 -30.77 -10.58
CA ASN A 360 -12.99 -31.61 -11.30
C ASN A 360 -12.66 -31.72 -12.80
N THR A 361 -12.14 -32.87 -13.20
CA THR A 361 -11.66 -33.16 -14.57
C THR A 361 -12.81 -33.48 -15.51
N ARG A 362 -13.49 -32.43 -16.00
CA ARG A 362 -14.12 -32.53 -17.32
C ARG A 362 -13.02 -32.68 -18.37
N GLU A 363 -13.17 -33.64 -19.27
CA GLU A 363 -12.23 -33.87 -20.38
C GLU A 363 -12.77 -33.26 -21.67
N THR A 364 -11.89 -32.74 -22.51
CA THR A 364 -12.25 -32.27 -23.86
C THR A 364 -12.41 -33.43 -24.85
N GLY A 365 -11.72 -34.55 -24.57
CA GLY A 365 -11.59 -35.69 -25.48
C GLY A 365 -10.40 -35.58 -26.46
N VAL A 366 -9.75 -34.42 -26.53
CA VAL A 366 -8.57 -34.19 -27.37
C VAL A 366 -7.31 -34.55 -26.57
N LYS A 367 -6.70 -35.69 -26.91
CA LYS A 367 -5.48 -36.20 -26.25
C LYS A 367 -4.21 -35.78 -26.99
N VAL A 368 -3.18 -35.40 -26.23
CA VAL A 368 -1.85 -35.00 -26.72
C VAL A 368 -0.80 -35.92 -26.09
N PRO A 369 0.19 -36.46 -26.84
CA PRO A 369 1.24 -37.31 -26.28
C PRO A 369 2.05 -36.58 -25.21
N THR A 370 2.19 -37.18 -24.03
CA THR A 370 2.85 -36.53 -22.87
C THR A 370 4.33 -36.23 -23.15
N SER A 371 5.00 -37.06 -23.95
CA SER A 371 6.35 -36.82 -24.44
C SER A 371 6.48 -35.50 -25.22
N LEU A 372 5.50 -35.14 -26.04
CA LEU A 372 5.46 -33.86 -26.75
C LEU A 372 5.26 -32.69 -25.78
N VAL A 373 4.42 -32.85 -24.76
CA VAL A 373 4.20 -31.83 -23.71
C VAL A 373 5.50 -31.56 -22.95
N LYS A 374 6.20 -32.61 -22.48
CA LYS A 374 7.49 -32.47 -21.78
C LYS A 374 8.54 -31.77 -22.66
N VAL A 375 8.70 -32.20 -23.93
CA VAL A 375 9.64 -31.58 -24.89
C VAL A 375 9.33 -30.11 -25.17
N LEU A 376 8.05 -29.72 -25.24
CA LEU A 376 7.65 -28.32 -25.42
C LEU A 376 7.98 -27.48 -24.17
N ILE A 377 7.62 -27.96 -22.98
CA ILE A 377 7.90 -27.26 -21.71
C ILE A 377 9.41 -27.12 -21.48
N GLU A 378 10.20 -28.19 -21.68
CA GLU A 378 11.66 -28.13 -21.64
C GLU A 378 12.24 -27.13 -22.64
N SER A 379 11.72 -27.11 -23.88
CA SER A 379 12.20 -26.17 -24.90
C SER A 379 11.91 -24.73 -24.51
N VAL A 380 10.76 -24.44 -23.90
CA VAL A 380 10.40 -23.10 -23.40
C VAL A 380 11.28 -22.74 -22.21
N ALA A 381 11.38 -23.58 -21.19
CA ALA A 381 12.20 -23.35 -20.00
C ALA A 381 13.67 -23.08 -20.36
N ARG A 382 14.24 -23.86 -21.28
CA ARG A 382 15.62 -23.69 -21.77
C ARG A 382 15.84 -22.41 -22.58
N THR A 383 14.81 -21.87 -23.24
CA THR A 383 14.89 -20.53 -23.86
C THR A 383 14.73 -19.41 -22.84
N THR A 384 13.79 -19.52 -21.90
CA THR A 384 13.56 -18.52 -20.86
C THR A 384 14.78 -18.39 -19.96
N ALA A 385 15.35 -19.48 -19.45
CA ALA A 385 16.56 -19.46 -18.61
C ALA A 385 17.81 -18.90 -19.30
N ARG A 386 17.81 -18.76 -20.63
CA ARG A 386 18.88 -18.13 -21.39
C ARG A 386 18.62 -16.65 -21.67
N ASP A 387 17.35 -16.28 -21.89
CA ASP A 387 16.95 -14.90 -22.18
C ASP A 387 16.68 -14.08 -20.91
N GLU A 388 16.38 -14.74 -19.78
CA GLU A 388 16.06 -14.18 -18.47
C GLU A 388 17.01 -13.04 -18.06
N PRO A 389 18.35 -13.21 -18.01
CA PRO A 389 19.22 -12.16 -17.48
C PRO A 389 19.11 -10.85 -18.27
N LYS A 390 18.80 -10.93 -19.57
CA LYS A 390 18.62 -9.75 -20.43
C LYS A 390 17.21 -9.16 -20.32
N ILE A 391 16.20 -9.97 -20.01
CA ILE A 391 14.84 -9.49 -19.70
C ILE A 391 14.86 -8.75 -18.35
N THR A 392 15.46 -9.36 -17.32
CA THR A 392 15.68 -8.79 -15.98
C THR A 392 16.52 -7.51 -16.03
N GLU A 393 17.57 -7.46 -16.87
CA GLU A 393 18.36 -6.23 -17.09
C GLU A 393 17.53 -5.10 -17.71
N TYR A 394 16.75 -5.37 -18.77
CA TYR A 394 15.87 -4.35 -19.36
C TYR A 394 14.75 -3.92 -18.40
N ASP A 395 14.27 -4.82 -17.54
CA ASP A 395 13.26 -4.51 -16.52
C ASP A 395 13.86 -3.71 -15.35
N THR A 396 15.13 -3.92 -15.00
CA THR A 396 15.84 -3.04 -14.05
C THR A 396 15.96 -1.60 -14.56
N LEU A 397 15.98 -1.41 -15.89
CA LEU A 397 16.02 -0.09 -16.54
C LEU A 397 14.62 0.52 -16.73
N ALA A 398 13.58 -0.30 -16.88
CA ALA A 398 12.22 0.11 -17.26
C ALA A 398 11.13 -0.21 -16.21
N GLY A 399 11.47 -0.76 -15.06
CA GLY A 399 10.52 -1.32 -14.10
C GLY A 399 11.15 -1.56 -12.73
N ASP A 400 10.80 -2.68 -12.10
CA ASP A 400 11.35 -3.11 -10.80
C ASP A 400 12.44 -4.19 -10.91
N GLY A 401 12.64 -4.80 -12.07
CA GLY A 401 13.74 -5.74 -12.31
C GLY A 401 13.42 -7.18 -11.90
N ASP A 402 12.15 -7.60 -11.94
CA ASP A 402 11.71 -8.96 -11.61
C ASP A 402 11.21 -9.77 -12.81
N CYS A 403 10.98 -9.12 -13.97
CA CYS A 403 10.18 -9.72 -15.04
C CYS A 403 10.77 -11.03 -15.58
N GLY A 404 12.09 -11.09 -15.79
CA GLY A 404 12.77 -12.29 -16.26
C GLY A 404 12.76 -13.40 -15.22
N GLU A 405 13.10 -13.11 -13.97
CA GLU A 405 13.06 -14.08 -12.87
C GLU A 405 11.64 -14.64 -12.67
N THR A 406 10.61 -13.79 -12.73
CA THR A 406 9.20 -14.19 -12.67
C THR A 406 8.81 -15.14 -13.80
N LEU A 407 9.27 -14.90 -15.03
CA LEU A 407 9.07 -15.81 -16.16
C LEU A 407 9.82 -17.14 -15.96
N LEU A 408 11.04 -17.10 -15.43
CA LEU A 408 11.86 -18.29 -15.15
C LEU A 408 11.24 -19.15 -14.04
N ASN A 409 10.76 -18.54 -12.97
CA ASN A 409 10.06 -19.23 -11.88
C ASN A 409 8.79 -19.93 -12.39
N GLY A 410 8.01 -19.26 -13.24
CA GLY A 410 6.84 -19.85 -13.91
C GLY A 410 7.18 -21.12 -14.69
N VAL A 411 8.15 -21.05 -15.63
CA VAL A 411 8.51 -22.20 -16.47
C VAL A 411 9.25 -23.31 -15.72
N THR A 412 10.02 -22.98 -14.67
CA THR A 412 10.62 -23.98 -13.77
C THR A 412 9.55 -24.67 -12.92
N GLY A 413 8.49 -23.96 -12.55
CA GLY A 413 7.26 -24.57 -12.01
C GLY A 413 6.65 -25.56 -12.98
N LEU A 414 6.50 -25.20 -14.26
CA LEU A 414 5.93 -26.08 -15.30
C LEU A 414 6.77 -27.33 -15.54
N VAL A 415 8.10 -27.24 -15.48
CA VAL A 415 8.96 -28.44 -15.54
C VAL A 415 8.61 -29.38 -14.39
N LYS A 416 8.62 -28.90 -13.14
CA LYS A 416 8.32 -29.72 -11.94
C LYS A 416 6.91 -30.33 -11.96
N GLU A 417 5.92 -29.57 -12.45
CA GLU A 417 4.53 -29.99 -12.56
C GLU A 417 4.37 -31.23 -13.46
N PHE A 418 5.04 -31.25 -14.61
CA PHE A 418 4.88 -32.32 -15.62
C PHE A 418 6.02 -33.35 -15.65
N GLU A 419 7.12 -33.15 -14.91
CA GLU A 419 8.29 -34.05 -14.87
C GLU A 419 7.86 -35.50 -14.56
N ASN A 420 6.98 -35.68 -13.58
CA ASN A 420 6.56 -36.99 -13.06
C ASN A 420 5.23 -37.53 -13.66
N ASP A 421 4.73 -36.97 -14.77
CA ASP A 421 3.58 -37.55 -15.49
C ASP A 421 3.99 -38.83 -16.26
N ASP A 422 3.51 -39.99 -15.80
CA ASP A 422 3.70 -41.30 -16.44
C ASP A 422 2.60 -41.65 -17.47
N ALA A 423 1.57 -40.81 -17.63
CA ALA A 423 0.50 -41.02 -18.59
C ALA A 423 1.03 -40.99 -20.04
N VAL A 424 0.54 -41.88 -20.92
CA VAL A 424 0.94 -41.91 -22.34
C VAL A 424 0.50 -40.65 -23.10
N SER A 425 -0.68 -40.12 -22.75
CA SER A 425 -1.24 -38.89 -23.32
C SER A 425 -2.12 -38.17 -22.30
N LEU A 426 -2.11 -36.84 -22.33
CA LEU A 426 -2.91 -35.96 -21.48
C LEU A 426 -4.01 -35.27 -22.28
N ASP A 427 -5.09 -34.84 -21.61
CA ASP A 427 -6.15 -34.05 -22.25
C ASP A 427 -5.72 -32.58 -22.43
N ILE A 428 -5.99 -31.96 -23.59
CA ILE A 428 -5.54 -30.59 -23.85
C ILE A 428 -6.12 -29.56 -22.86
N GLY A 429 -7.36 -29.77 -22.38
CA GLY A 429 -7.94 -28.93 -21.33
C GLY A 429 -7.23 -29.08 -19.98
N GLN A 430 -6.80 -30.29 -19.63
CA GLN A 430 -6.03 -30.56 -18.42
C GLN A 430 -4.63 -29.93 -18.49
N ILE A 431 -3.97 -29.99 -19.65
CA ILE A 431 -2.65 -29.36 -19.86
C ILE A 431 -2.75 -27.86 -19.58
N PHE A 432 -3.63 -27.13 -20.29
CA PHE A 432 -3.79 -25.68 -20.09
C PHE A 432 -4.23 -25.32 -18.68
N ARG A 433 -5.13 -26.10 -18.05
CA ARG A 433 -5.58 -25.84 -16.67
C ARG A 433 -4.47 -26.01 -15.65
N ARG A 434 -3.65 -27.07 -15.77
CA ARG A 434 -2.45 -27.27 -14.93
C ARG A 434 -1.45 -26.14 -15.16
N THR A 435 -1.15 -25.80 -16.43
CA THR A 435 -0.27 -24.67 -16.77
C THR A 435 -0.73 -23.36 -16.14
N ALA A 436 -2.04 -23.07 -16.13
CA ALA A 436 -2.61 -21.88 -15.50
C ALA A 436 -2.40 -21.85 -13.97
N ILE A 437 -2.68 -22.97 -13.29
CA ILE A 437 -2.50 -23.11 -11.83
C ILE A 437 -1.01 -23.01 -11.44
N THR A 438 -0.11 -23.59 -12.24
CA THR A 438 1.33 -23.49 -11.99
C THR A 438 1.84 -22.07 -12.21
N ALA A 439 1.35 -21.36 -13.24
CA ALA A 439 1.65 -19.95 -13.45
C ALA A 439 1.16 -19.08 -12.29
N GLU A 440 -0.09 -19.26 -11.85
CA GLU A 440 -0.70 -18.58 -10.69
C GLU A 440 0.11 -18.75 -9.39
N ARG A 441 0.74 -19.91 -9.19
CA ARG A 441 1.54 -20.23 -7.99
C ARG A 441 3.02 -19.87 -8.08
N SER A 442 3.59 -19.91 -9.27
CA SER A 442 5.05 -19.79 -9.48
C SER A 442 5.47 -18.47 -10.12
N MET A 443 4.52 -17.59 -10.46
CA MET A 443 4.79 -16.27 -11.02
C MET A 443 4.16 -15.18 -10.14
N GLY A 444 4.98 -14.24 -9.68
CA GLY A 444 4.51 -13.10 -8.90
C GLY A 444 3.85 -12.00 -9.73
N GLY A 445 3.28 -11.03 -9.01
CA GLY A 445 2.93 -9.71 -9.53
C GLY A 445 1.97 -9.69 -10.71
N THR A 446 2.12 -8.66 -11.55
CA THR A 446 1.24 -8.43 -12.70
C THR A 446 1.41 -9.50 -13.79
N SER A 447 2.63 -10.00 -13.96
CA SER A 447 2.96 -11.06 -14.93
C SER A 447 2.20 -12.35 -14.60
N GLY A 448 2.27 -12.84 -13.36
CA GLY A 448 1.56 -14.06 -12.94
C GLY A 448 0.06 -13.95 -13.13
N ALA A 449 -0.55 -12.83 -12.75
CA ALA A 449 -1.97 -12.58 -12.98
C ALA A 449 -2.35 -12.61 -14.47
N ILE A 450 -1.57 -11.98 -15.36
CA ILE A 450 -1.88 -11.96 -16.80
C ILE A 450 -1.78 -13.36 -17.41
N TYR A 451 -0.71 -14.12 -17.13
CA TYR A 451 -0.57 -15.48 -17.64
C TYR A 451 -1.64 -16.41 -17.06
N ALA A 452 -1.95 -16.32 -15.77
CA ALA A 452 -2.98 -17.14 -15.12
C ALA A 452 -4.39 -16.85 -15.67
N ILE A 453 -4.76 -15.58 -15.89
CA ILE A 453 -6.05 -15.19 -16.48
C ILE A 453 -6.15 -15.71 -17.92
N PHE A 454 -5.12 -15.48 -18.75
CA PHE A 454 -5.10 -15.94 -20.13
C PHE A 454 -5.22 -17.46 -20.24
N LEU A 455 -4.38 -18.20 -19.51
CA LEU A 455 -4.35 -19.66 -19.56
C LEU A 455 -5.62 -20.30 -18.98
N ASN A 456 -6.20 -19.73 -17.92
CA ASN A 456 -7.49 -20.19 -17.41
C ASN A 456 -8.64 -19.92 -18.39
N ALA A 457 -8.65 -18.77 -19.08
CA ALA A 457 -9.65 -18.48 -20.09
C ALA A 457 -9.54 -19.41 -21.32
N VAL A 458 -8.31 -19.71 -21.77
CA VAL A 458 -8.04 -20.74 -22.79
C VAL A 458 -8.54 -22.12 -22.32
N ALA A 459 -8.21 -22.53 -21.08
CA ALA A 459 -8.64 -23.81 -20.52
C ALA A 459 -10.17 -23.92 -20.40
N ASN A 460 -10.84 -22.88 -19.89
CA ASN A 460 -12.29 -22.82 -19.79
C ASN A 460 -12.93 -22.95 -21.19
N ARG A 461 -12.42 -22.23 -22.20
CA ARG A 461 -12.95 -22.31 -23.56
C ARG A 461 -12.74 -23.69 -24.20
N LEU A 462 -11.60 -24.34 -23.96
CA LEU A 462 -11.38 -25.72 -24.40
C LEU A 462 -12.39 -26.69 -23.78
N LEU A 463 -12.80 -26.49 -22.51
CA LEU A 463 -13.81 -27.31 -21.83
C LEU A 463 -15.25 -27.04 -22.30
N GLU A 464 -15.55 -25.85 -22.84
CA GLU A 464 -16.82 -25.56 -23.53
C GLU A 464 -16.88 -26.20 -24.93
N LEU A 465 -15.74 -26.31 -25.60
CA LEU A 465 -15.59 -26.90 -26.93
C LEU A 465 -15.60 -28.45 -26.87
N THR A 466 -16.74 -29.02 -26.47
CA THR A 466 -16.97 -30.47 -26.53
C THR A 466 -17.03 -30.97 -27.99
N VAL A 467 -16.48 -32.16 -28.27
CA VAL A 467 -16.56 -32.81 -29.59
C VAL A 467 -18.00 -33.22 -29.94
N ASN A 468 -18.74 -32.29 -30.55
CA ASN A 468 -19.97 -32.58 -31.28
C ASN A 468 -19.73 -32.36 -32.77
N SER A 469 -20.01 -33.40 -33.56
CA SER A 469 -19.85 -33.48 -35.02
C SER A 469 -18.41 -33.48 -35.55
N SER A 470 -18.16 -34.41 -36.48
CA SER A 470 -16.89 -34.63 -37.17
C SER A 470 -16.56 -33.53 -38.19
N SER A 471 -15.52 -32.73 -37.94
CA SER A 471 -14.61 -32.19 -38.99
C SER A 471 -13.41 -31.41 -38.46
N SER A 472 -13.43 -30.90 -37.22
CA SER A 472 -12.48 -29.86 -36.77
C SER A 472 -11.13 -30.39 -36.27
N THR A 473 -10.05 -29.78 -36.72
CA THR A 473 -8.66 -30.11 -36.34
C THR A 473 -8.24 -29.49 -35.01
N VAL A 474 -7.21 -30.06 -34.36
CA VAL A 474 -6.62 -29.51 -33.12
C VAL A 474 -6.18 -28.03 -33.28
N SER A 475 -5.77 -27.63 -34.49
CA SER A 475 -5.45 -26.23 -34.81
C SER A 475 -6.67 -25.32 -34.60
N GLU A 476 -7.85 -25.68 -35.12
CA GLU A 476 -9.08 -24.88 -34.99
C GLU A 476 -9.56 -24.76 -33.54
N PHE A 477 -9.41 -25.82 -32.73
CA PHE A 477 -9.69 -25.76 -31.29
C PHE A 477 -8.77 -24.76 -30.58
N ILE A 478 -7.46 -24.80 -30.86
CA ILE A 478 -6.49 -23.89 -30.27
C ILE A 478 -6.71 -22.44 -30.76
N GLN A 479 -7.02 -22.23 -32.04
CA GLN A 479 -7.33 -20.90 -32.61
C GLN A 479 -8.51 -20.22 -31.89
N GLN A 480 -9.61 -20.96 -31.68
CA GLN A 480 -10.79 -20.44 -30.97
C GLN A 480 -10.50 -20.20 -29.49
N ALA A 481 -9.77 -21.11 -28.84
CA ALA A 481 -9.45 -21.00 -27.42
C ALA A 481 -8.47 -19.85 -27.13
N LEU A 482 -7.42 -19.65 -27.95
CA LEU A 482 -6.48 -18.54 -27.81
C LEU A 482 -7.14 -17.18 -28.05
N GLN A 483 -8.02 -17.05 -29.04
CA GLN A 483 -8.76 -15.81 -29.28
C GLN A 483 -9.69 -15.49 -28.09
N SER A 484 -10.47 -16.48 -27.62
CA SER A 484 -11.30 -16.31 -26.42
C SER A 484 -10.48 -15.99 -25.16
N GLY A 485 -9.29 -16.58 -25.02
CA GLY A 485 -8.37 -16.29 -23.91
C GLY A 485 -7.83 -14.86 -23.95
N LEU A 486 -7.54 -14.35 -25.15
CA LEU A 486 -7.11 -12.97 -25.34
C LEU A 486 -8.25 -11.98 -25.07
N ASP A 487 -9.46 -12.26 -25.56
CA ASP A 487 -10.62 -11.40 -25.37
C ASP A 487 -11.03 -11.32 -23.89
N GLU A 488 -10.94 -12.44 -23.16
CA GLU A 488 -11.17 -12.47 -21.71
C GLU A 488 -10.07 -11.73 -20.94
N LEU A 489 -8.79 -11.94 -21.27
CA LEU A 489 -7.68 -11.15 -20.70
C LEU A 489 -7.88 -9.65 -20.93
N CYS A 490 -8.32 -9.25 -22.12
CA CYS A 490 -8.60 -7.86 -22.47
C CYS A 490 -9.75 -7.22 -21.67
N ARG A 491 -10.54 -7.99 -20.89
CA ARG A 491 -11.52 -7.46 -19.92
C ARG A 491 -10.87 -7.05 -18.60
N TYR A 492 -9.84 -7.75 -18.16
CA TYR A 492 -9.16 -7.51 -16.87
C TYR A 492 -7.93 -6.60 -16.98
N THR A 493 -7.36 -6.41 -18.18
CA THR A 493 -6.31 -5.41 -18.42
C THR A 493 -6.72 -4.39 -19.48
N PRO A 494 -6.45 -3.08 -19.27
CA PRO A 494 -6.59 -2.07 -20.33
C PRO A 494 -5.48 -2.15 -21.38
N ALA A 495 -4.48 -3.02 -21.21
CA ALA A 495 -3.30 -3.10 -22.09
C ALA A 495 -3.63 -3.60 -23.51
N ARG A 496 -3.13 -2.88 -24.51
CA ARG A 496 -3.30 -3.08 -25.96
C ARG A 496 -1.98 -2.78 -26.70
N ILE A 497 -1.97 -3.06 -28.01
CA ILE A 497 -0.86 -2.69 -28.90
C ILE A 497 -0.65 -1.16 -28.87
N GLY A 498 0.60 -0.73 -28.84
CA GLY A 498 1.04 0.67 -28.81
C GLY A 498 1.28 1.24 -27.41
N GLN A 499 1.22 0.42 -26.35
CA GLN A 499 1.31 0.88 -24.96
C GLN A 499 2.59 0.45 -24.23
N ARG A 500 3.47 -0.33 -24.88
CA ARG A 500 4.73 -0.90 -24.35
C ARG A 500 4.45 -1.87 -23.21
N THR A 501 3.86 -3.02 -23.55
CA THR A 501 3.53 -4.13 -22.65
C THR A 501 3.61 -5.47 -23.39
N LEU A 502 3.51 -6.61 -22.68
CA LEU A 502 3.43 -7.93 -23.31
C LEU A 502 2.30 -8.09 -24.35
N MET A 503 1.25 -7.26 -24.27
CA MET A 503 0.15 -7.24 -25.23
C MET A 503 0.59 -6.79 -26.63
N ASP A 504 1.70 -6.04 -26.74
CA ASP A 504 2.33 -5.70 -28.01
C ASP A 504 2.85 -6.94 -28.77
N ALA A 505 3.22 -8.02 -28.07
CA ALA A 505 3.58 -9.30 -28.68
C ALA A 505 2.40 -10.29 -28.73
N LEU A 506 1.60 -10.37 -27.65
CA LEU A 506 0.53 -11.35 -27.51
C LEU A 506 -0.67 -11.08 -28.44
N ILE A 507 -1.09 -9.83 -28.63
CA ILE A 507 -2.21 -9.52 -29.53
C ILE A 507 -1.86 -9.85 -31.00
N PRO A 508 -0.69 -9.46 -31.54
CA PRO A 508 -0.29 -9.89 -32.88
C PRO A 508 -0.11 -11.41 -33.01
N PHE A 509 0.39 -12.09 -31.97
CA PHE A 509 0.50 -13.56 -31.98
C PHE A 509 -0.86 -14.22 -32.21
N VAL A 510 -1.81 -13.99 -31.30
CA VAL A 510 -3.12 -14.65 -31.32
C VAL A 510 -3.90 -14.27 -32.57
N LYS A 511 -3.95 -12.99 -32.94
CA LYS A 511 -4.72 -12.54 -34.11
C LYS A 511 -4.22 -13.13 -35.43
N ASN A 512 -2.91 -13.35 -35.60
CA ASN A 512 -2.41 -14.01 -36.81
C ASN A 512 -2.62 -15.52 -36.75
N TYR A 513 -2.38 -16.15 -35.60
CA TYR A 513 -2.63 -17.59 -35.44
C TYR A 513 -4.10 -17.96 -35.74
N SER A 514 -5.06 -17.13 -35.30
CA SER A 514 -6.49 -17.32 -35.54
C SER A 514 -6.97 -16.94 -36.96
N LEU A 515 -6.08 -16.57 -37.89
CA LEU A 515 -6.40 -16.33 -39.30
C LEU A 515 -6.05 -17.51 -40.22
N ASP A 516 -4.92 -18.18 -39.99
CA ASP A 516 -4.39 -19.24 -40.87
C ASP A 516 -3.83 -20.48 -40.13
N GLY A 517 -3.85 -20.50 -38.79
CA GLY A 517 -3.24 -21.55 -37.97
C GLY A 517 -1.71 -21.58 -38.01
N SER A 518 -1.05 -20.61 -38.66
CA SER A 518 0.39 -20.61 -38.89
C SER A 518 1.14 -20.08 -37.69
N LEU A 519 1.61 -21.00 -36.84
CA LEU A 519 2.53 -20.69 -35.73
C LEU A 519 3.75 -19.88 -36.20
N ARG A 520 4.22 -20.11 -37.44
CA ARG A 520 5.33 -19.35 -38.03
C ARG A 520 4.95 -17.90 -38.34
N ALA A 521 3.76 -17.64 -38.87
CA ALA A 521 3.31 -16.26 -39.13
C ALA A 521 3.06 -15.51 -37.81
N ALA A 522 2.36 -16.15 -36.87
CA ALA A 522 2.10 -15.63 -35.53
C ALA A 522 3.40 -15.21 -34.80
N LEU A 523 4.43 -16.06 -34.82
CA LEU A 523 5.74 -15.74 -34.21
C LEU A 523 6.52 -14.62 -34.92
N VAL A 524 6.25 -14.32 -36.19
CA VAL A 524 6.88 -13.19 -36.90
C VAL A 524 6.20 -11.88 -36.51
N GLU A 525 4.88 -11.82 -36.45
CA GLU A 525 4.17 -10.60 -36.03
C GLU A 525 4.34 -10.32 -34.54
N ALA A 526 4.34 -11.35 -33.69
CA ALA A 526 4.67 -11.21 -32.27
C ALA A 526 6.09 -10.66 -32.05
N ARG A 527 7.07 -11.08 -32.87
CA ARG A 527 8.45 -10.54 -32.83
C ARG A 527 8.52 -9.09 -33.27
N LYS A 528 7.78 -8.71 -34.33
CA LYS A 528 7.69 -7.30 -34.77
C LYS A 528 7.06 -6.44 -33.68
N GLY A 529 6.00 -6.94 -33.03
CA GLY A 529 5.38 -6.33 -31.87
C GLY A 529 6.38 -6.06 -30.76
N ALA A 530 7.02 -7.12 -30.24
CA ALA A 530 8.04 -7.02 -29.20
C ALA A 530 9.19 -6.06 -29.55
N GLU A 531 9.74 -6.12 -30.76
CA GLU A 531 10.84 -5.23 -31.16
C GLU A 531 10.37 -3.77 -31.36
N SER A 532 9.12 -3.55 -31.78
CA SER A 532 8.56 -2.19 -31.95
C SER A 532 8.43 -1.41 -30.64
N THR A 533 8.26 -2.12 -29.52
CA THR A 533 8.22 -1.51 -28.18
C THR A 533 9.48 -0.74 -27.80
N ARG A 534 10.63 -1.04 -28.46
CA ARG A 534 11.95 -0.47 -28.17
C ARG A 534 11.97 1.06 -28.07
N LYS A 535 11.13 1.73 -28.87
CA LYS A 535 11.03 3.19 -28.96
C LYS A 535 9.63 3.71 -28.63
N MET A 536 8.80 2.90 -27.98
CA MET A 536 7.50 3.33 -27.50
C MET A 536 7.65 4.08 -26.17
N ILE A 537 6.91 5.18 -26.05
CA ILE A 537 6.59 5.80 -24.77
C ILE A 537 5.63 4.85 -24.06
N ALA A 538 5.97 4.41 -22.84
CA ALA A 538 5.12 3.52 -22.09
C ALA A 538 3.88 4.26 -21.58
N ALA A 539 2.70 3.71 -21.88
CA ALA A 539 1.42 4.23 -21.44
C ALA A 539 0.84 3.47 -20.23
N LEU A 540 1.39 2.28 -19.95
CA LEU A 540 0.99 1.37 -18.87
C LEU A 540 2.24 0.66 -18.31
N GLY A 541 2.07 -0.07 -17.21
CA GLY A 541 3.17 -0.75 -16.53
C GLY A 541 4.16 0.22 -15.86
N ARG A 542 5.18 -0.32 -15.18
CA ARG A 542 6.15 0.51 -14.44
C ARG A 542 7.01 1.40 -15.34
N ALA A 543 7.17 1.04 -16.61
CA ALA A 543 7.88 1.84 -17.62
C ALA A 543 7.27 3.23 -17.84
N SER A 544 5.99 3.43 -17.50
CA SER A 544 5.35 4.75 -17.54
C SER A 544 5.91 5.75 -16.52
N TYR A 545 6.58 5.28 -15.45
CA TYR A 545 7.17 6.14 -14.40
C TYR A 545 8.63 6.53 -14.67
N VAL A 546 9.27 5.99 -15.71
CA VAL A 546 10.69 6.18 -15.99
C VAL A 546 10.89 7.30 -17.02
N GLY A 547 11.71 8.29 -16.67
CA GLY A 547 12.05 9.41 -17.55
C GLY A 547 12.71 8.95 -18.87
N GLN A 548 12.26 9.54 -19.99
CA GLN A 548 12.58 9.06 -21.35
C GLN A 548 14.10 9.02 -21.62
N ASP A 549 14.84 9.99 -21.09
CA ASP A 549 16.29 10.15 -21.22
C ASP A 549 17.10 8.88 -20.87
N ARG A 550 16.58 8.01 -19.98
CA ARG A 550 17.23 6.74 -19.61
C ARG A 550 17.24 5.69 -20.72
N PHE A 551 16.43 5.82 -21.76
CA PHE A 551 16.28 4.79 -22.79
C PHE A 551 17.10 5.05 -24.06
N ASP A 552 17.61 6.27 -24.27
CA ASP A 552 18.23 6.66 -25.54
C ASP A 552 19.67 6.13 -25.76
N GLU A 553 20.43 5.81 -24.70
CA GLU A 553 21.88 5.56 -24.81
C GLU A 553 22.28 4.32 -25.64
N GLU A 554 21.40 3.33 -25.80
CA GLU A 554 21.58 2.22 -26.77
C GLU A 554 20.54 2.21 -27.91
N GLY A 555 19.85 3.33 -28.14
CA GLY A 555 18.82 3.46 -29.15
C GLY A 555 17.48 2.80 -28.78
N GLY A 556 17.15 2.79 -27.49
CA GLY A 556 15.92 2.23 -26.92
C GLY A 556 16.08 0.77 -26.45
N ILE A 557 15.28 0.38 -25.46
CA ILE A 557 15.18 -1.00 -24.95
C ILE A 557 13.73 -1.52 -25.10
N PRO A 558 13.53 -2.77 -25.55
CA PRO A 558 12.20 -3.34 -25.71
C PRO A 558 11.53 -3.62 -24.36
N ASP A 559 10.22 -3.78 -24.37
CA ASP A 559 9.43 -4.20 -23.21
C ASP A 559 9.84 -5.60 -22.72
N PRO A 560 10.18 -5.76 -21.42
CA PRO A 560 10.52 -7.05 -20.83
C PRO A 560 9.42 -8.10 -21.01
N GLY A 561 8.15 -7.73 -20.81
CA GLY A 561 7.01 -8.63 -20.96
C GLY A 561 6.80 -9.09 -22.41
N ALA A 562 6.94 -8.19 -23.38
CA ALA A 562 6.85 -8.51 -24.81
C ALA A 562 8.03 -9.39 -25.28
N LEU A 563 9.21 -9.27 -24.66
CA LEU A 563 10.28 -10.25 -24.82
C LEU A 563 9.98 -11.59 -24.14
N GLY A 564 9.29 -11.59 -22.99
CA GLY A 564 8.86 -12.80 -22.28
C GLY A 564 7.90 -13.69 -23.08
N VAL A 565 7.01 -13.08 -23.87
CA VAL A 565 6.17 -13.78 -24.87
C VAL A 565 7.03 -14.36 -26.02
N MET A 566 8.24 -13.86 -26.24
CA MET A 566 9.08 -14.12 -27.41
C MET A 566 10.33 -14.96 -27.12
N ALA A 567 10.15 -16.16 -26.60
CA ALA A 567 11.17 -17.20 -26.45
C ALA A 567 12.08 -17.32 -27.70
N ARG A 568 13.33 -16.85 -27.63
CA ARG A 568 14.15 -16.68 -28.84
C ARG A 568 14.71 -18.02 -29.34
N ARG A 569 14.35 -18.44 -30.56
CA ARG A 569 15.24 -19.30 -31.37
C ARG A 569 16.23 -18.42 -32.15
N ARG A 570 17.42 -18.97 -32.42
CA ARG A 570 18.51 -18.30 -33.18
C ARG A 570 17.98 -17.69 -34.49
N GLN A 571 18.68 -16.66 -34.99
CA GLN A 571 18.63 -16.36 -36.43
C GLN A 571 19.00 -17.64 -37.20
N PRO A 572 18.23 -18.04 -38.23
CA PRO A 572 18.65 -19.11 -39.11
C PRO A 572 19.94 -18.67 -39.84
N ARG A 573 20.87 -19.60 -39.99
CA ARG A 573 21.77 -19.55 -41.17
C ARG A 573 20.93 -19.94 -42.38
N GLU A 574 21.37 -19.56 -43.57
CA GLU A 574 20.70 -19.96 -44.80
C GLU A 574 20.61 -21.50 -44.90
N PHE A 575 19.54 -21.99 -45.53
CA PHE A 575 19.24 -23.40 -45.79
C PHE A 575 18.90 -24.29 -44.57
N GLU A 576 17.65 -24.23 -44.11
CA GLU A 576 16.82 -25.44 -43.83
C GLU A 576 15.40 -25.07 -43.37
N ILE A 577 14.38 -25.51 -44.13
CA ILE A 577 13.08 -25.99 -43.63
C ILE A 577 12.64 -27.11 -44.59
N LEU A 578 12.61 -28.35 -44.12
CA LEU A 578 11.73 -29.39 -44.69
C LEU A 578 10.38 -29.32 -43.97
N ASP A 579 9.32 -29.73 -44.66
CA ASP A 579 7.95 -29.66 -44.14
C ASP A 579 7.67 -30.86 -43.23
N VAL A 580 7.36 -30.61 -41.96
CA VAL A 580 7.10 -31.64 -40.94
C VAL A 580 5.58 -31.86 -40.73
N THR A 581 4.75 -31.38 -41.66
CA THR A 581 3.29 -31.48 -41.58
C THR A 581 2.75 -32.70 -42.34
N ASP A 582 3.37 -33.08 -43.45
CA ASP A 582 2.97 -34.25 -44.26
C ASP A 582 3.56 -35.58 -43.75
N GLU A 583 4.78 -35.55 -43.20
CA GLU A 583 5.55 -36.78 -42.92
C GLU A 583 5.03 -37.54 -41.69
N VAL A 584 4.43 -36.84 -40.71
CA VAL A 584 3.84 -37.46 -39.50
C VAL A 584 2.44 -38.06 -39.75
N ILE A 585 1.77 -37.69 -40.87
CA ILE A 585 0.39 -38.10 -41.15
C ILE A 585 0.31 -39.39 -41.98
N ARG A 586 1.39 -39.80 -42.66
CA ARG A 586 1.43 -41.07 -43.42
C ARG A 586 1.51 -42.30 -42.53
N ASP A 587 2.34 -42.27 -41.49
CA ASP A 587 2.68 -43.45 -40.66
C ASP A 587 1.53 -43.94 -39.75
N TYR A 588 0.33 -43.35 -39.84
CA TYR A 588 -0.84 -43.74 -39.05
C TYR A 588 -1.95 -44.46 -39.84
N ASN A 589 -1.85 -44.58 -41.17
CA ASN A 589 -2.85 -45.25 -42.01
C ASN A 589 -2.21 -46.40 -42.80
N GLY A 590 -2.32 -47.62 -42.27
CA GLY A 590 -1.45 -48.73 -42.66
C GLY A 590 -1.84 -49.57 -43.88
N ALA A 591 -1.07 -50.66 -44.00
CA ALA A 591 -1.29 -51.91 -44.73
C ALA A 591 -0.75 -52.06 -46.17
N GLU A 592 0.16 -53.03 -46.28
CA GLU A 592 0.27 -54.06 -47.32
C GLU A 592 0.38 -53.66 -48.81
N THR A 593 1.58 -53.86 -49.38
CA THR A 593 1.76 -54.94 -50.37
C THR A 593 3.22 -55.37 -50.46
N GLU A 594 3.43 -56.62 -50.88
CA GLU A 594 4.74 -57.25 -51.09
C GLU A 594 5.26 -56.95 -52.52
N GLU A 595 6.58 -56.86 -52.70
CA GLU A 595 7.35 -57.79 -53.56
C GLU A 595 8.86 -57.43 -53.58
N GLU A 596 9.69 -58.44 -53.81
CA GLU A 596 11.14 -58.33 -53.97
C GLU A 596 11.48 -58.16 -55.47
N ASP A 597 12.48 -57.36 -55.86
CA ASP A 597 13.71 -57.93 -56.44
C ASP A 597 14.83 -56.95 -56.88
N ASN A 598 16.06 -57.36 -56.56
CA ASN A 598 17.31 -57.38 -57.35
C ASN A 598 17.89 -56.14 -58.11
N GLU A 599 19.04 -55.73 -57.57
CA GLU A 599 20.36 -55.67 -58.24
C GLU A 599 20.74 -54.59 -59.28
N THR A 600 21.75 -53.79 -58.89
CA THR A 600 22.85 -53.22 -59.72
C THR A 600 22.49 -52.14 -60.78
N GLY A 601 23.40 -51.21 -61.13
CA GLY A 601 24.73 -50.92 -60.58
C GLY A 601 25.52 -49.94 -61.46
N ASP A 602 26.63 -49.43 -60.91
CA ASP A 602 27.73 -48.69 -61.58
C ASP A 602 27.46 -47.31 -62.27
N ASP A 603 27.96 -46.28 -61.59
CA ASP A 603 29.04 -45.39 -62.04
C ASP A 603 28.91 -44.58 -63.35
N ARG A 604 28.69 -43.25 -63.19
CA ARG A 604 29.57 -42.14 -63.67
C ARG A 604 28.87 -40.77 -63.51
N ALA A 605 29.50 -39.60 -63.35
CA ALA A 605 30.82 -39.14 -62.89
C ALA A 605 31.02 -37.70 -63.47
N ARG A 606 31.40 -36.71 -62.64
CA ARG A 606 32.08 -35.43 -63.03
C ARG A 606 31.25 -34.46 -63.91
N THR A 607 31.41 -33.12 -63.93
CA THR A 607 32.22 -32.08 -63.22
C THR A 607 31.55 -30.72 -63.51
N SER A 608 31.79 -29.57 -62.86
CA SER A 608 32.66 -29.09 -61.76
C SER A 608 31.95 -27.83 -61.13
N THR A 609 32.52 -26.85 -60.39
CA THR A 609 33.89 -26.39 -60.09
C THR A 609 33.90 -25.53 -58.81
N SER A 610 35.03 -25.53 -58.08
CA SER A 610 35.59 -24.46 -57.19
C SER A 610 34.67 -23.42 -56.49
N GLY A 611 34.83 -23.09 -55.20
CA GLY A 611 35.76 -23.59 -54.17
C GLY A 611 36.37 -22.48 -53.28
N ARG A 612 36.76 -22.84 -52.04
CA ARG A 612 37.40 -22.01 -50.98
C ARG A 612 36.57 -20.84 -50.40
N SER A 613 36.79 -20.37 -49.16
CA SER A 613 37.06 -21.00 -47.83
C SER A 613 37.39 -19.91 -46.80
N ASN A 614 36.97 -20.11 -45.54
CA ASN A 614 37.53 -19.52 -44.30
C ASN A 614 37.28 -18.03 -43.96
N LEU A 615 36.29 -17.82 -43.07
CA LEU A 615 36.46 -17.57 -41.62
C LEU A 615 37.40 -16.47 -41.07
N ILE A 616 36.90 -15.87 -39.97
CA ILE A 616 37.59 -15.38 -38.74
C ILE A 616 37.98 -13.88 -38.63
N VAL A 617 37.22 -13.19 -37.76
CA VAL A 617 37.57 -12.19 -36.72
C VAL A 617 38.36 -10.91 -37.11
N GLY A 618 37.87 -9.77 -36.62
CA GLY A 618 38.68 -8.56 -36.45
C GLY A 618 37.90 -7.38 -35.87
N ALA A 619 38.38 -6.80 -34.77
CA ALA A 619 37.87 -5.55 -34.20
C ALA A 619 38.98 -4.48 -34.16
N ARG A 620 38.57 -3.21 -34.11
CA ARG A 620 39.37 -1.96 -34.09
C ARG A 620 40.10 -1.58 -35.40
N PRO A 621 40.26 -0.27 -35.70
CA PRO A 621 40.90 0.22 -36.92
C PRO A 621 42.34 0.76 -36.70
N ARG A 622 43.13 0.84 -37.79
CA ARG A 622 43.82 2.11 -38.16
C ARG A 622 44.40 2.12 -39.59
N ALA A 623 44.17 3.25 -40.26
CA ALA A 623 45.00 3.92 -41.28
C ALA A 623 45.12 3.40 -42.75
N ALA A 624 44.66 4.29 -43.66
CA ALA A 624 45.36 4.78 -44.87
C ALA A 624 45.02 4.23 -46.29
N ASN A 625 44.23 5.06 -47.01
CA ASN A 625 44.45 5.60 -48.37
C ASN A 625 44.18 4.80 -49.68
N ASN A 626 43.17 5.32 -50.40
CA ASN A 626 43.20 5.80 -51.81
C ASN A 626 42.88 4.90 -53.05
N THR A 627 41.63 5.06 -53.54
CA THR A 627 41.23 5.46 -54.94
C THR A 627 41.46 4.53 -56.17
N PRO A 628 40.75 4.73 -57.32
CA PRO A 628 39.34 5.15 -57.54
C PRO A 628 38.58 4.50 -58.76
N SER A 629 37.23 4.65 -58.80
CA SER A 629 36.33 4.76 -60.01
C SER A 629 36.16 3.55 -60.98
N GLY A 630 35.01 3.28 -61.63
CA GLY A 630 33.62 3.81 -61.52
C GLY A 630 32.73 3.59 -62.79
N TYR A 631 31.40 3.85 -62.69
CA TYR A 631 30.40 4.11 -63.79
C TYR A 631 29.95 2.92 -64.74
N VAL A 632 28.74 2.85 -65.39
CA VAL A 632 27.46 3.64 -65.49
C VAL A 632 26.28 2.82 -66.12
N SER A 633 25.00 3.30 -66.04
CA SER A 633 23.79 2.93 -66.87
C SER A 633 23.02 1.59 -66.59
N ILE A 634 21.81 1.25 -67.14
CA ILE A 634 20.44 1.85 -67.43
C ILE A 634 19.55 0.69 -68.09
N GLN A 635 18.20 0.58 -68.26
CA GLN A 635 16.99 1.46 -68.42
C GLN A 635 15.63 0.82 -67.89
N ARG A 636 14.54 0.73 -68.71
CA ARG A 636 13.16 0.14 -68.52
C ARG A 636 12.55 -0.24 -69.92
N PRO A 637 11.41 -0.98 -70.11
CA PRO A 637 10.04 -0.38 -70.22
C PRO A 637 8.82 -1.31 -69.76
N PRO A 638 7.58 -1.44 -70.36
CA PRO A 638 6.36 -0.76 -69.83
C PRO A 638 4.92 -1.45 -69.87
N VAL A 639 3.96 -0.97 -69.03
CA VAL A 639 2.56 -0.46 -69.31
C VAL A 639 1.31 -1.32 -69.78
N VAL A 640 0.27 -1.47 -68.89
CA VAL A 640 -1.23 -1.12 -68.96
C VAL A 640 -2.15 -1.77 -70.08
N ASP A 641 -3.52 -1.94 -70.10
CA ASP A 641 -4.76 -1.27 -69.55
C ASP A 641 -6.13 -2.10 -69.57
N ILE A 642 -7.24 -1.49 -69.06
CA ILE A 642 -8.71 -1.59 -69.42
C ILE A 642 -9.66 -2.73 -68.87
N SER A 643 -11.00 -2.58 -69.01
CA SER A 643 -12.06 -3.00 -68.03
C SER A 643 -13.50 -3.39 -68.54
N SER A 644 -14.26 -4.11 -67.68
CA SER A 644 -15.77 -4.26 -67.63
C SER A 644 -16.47 -5.11 -68.75
N PRO A 645 -17.82 -5.42 -68.75
CA PRO A 645 -18.94 -5.02 -67.85
C PRO A 645 -20.09 -6.06 -67.52
N THR A 646 -21.01 -5.69 -66.59
CA THR A 646 -22.46 -6.12 -66.44
C THR A 646 -22.84 -7.61 -66.21
N SER A 647 -24.02 -8.03 -65.69
CA SER A 647 -25.13 -7.57 -64.78
C SER A 647 -26.18 -8.73 -64.69
N GLN A 648 -27.36 -8.82 -64.04
CA GLN A 648 -28.28 -8.08 -63.11
C GLN A 648 -29.35 -9.15 -62.64
N ARG A 649 -30.29 -9.10 -61.68
CA ARG A 649 -30.96 -8.16 -60.73
C ARG A 649 -31.01 -8.82 -59.31
N GLN A 650 -31.98 -8.78 -58.36
CA GLN A 650 -33.37 -8.25 -58.15
C GLN A 650 -33.57 -7.91 -56.64
N THR A 651 -34.08 -6.72 -56.28
CA THR A 651 -35.41 -6.38 -55.68
C THR A 651 -35.81 -7.12 -54.38
N GLU A 652 -36.24 -6.47 -53.28
CA GLU A 652 -36.78 -5.09 -53.16
C GLU A 652 -36.67 -4.48 -51.73
N ASN A 653 -36.66 -3.13 -51.64
CA ASN A 653 -36.87 -2.30 -50.43
C ASN A 653 -38.22 -1.54 -50.61
N ALA A 654 -38.86 -0.84 -49.66
CA ALA A 654 -38.58 -0.43 -48.26
C ALA A 654 -39.91 -0.54 -47.43
N VAL A 655 -40.04 -0.10 -46.18
CA VAL A 655 -40.40 1.28 -45.71
C VAL A 655 -40.45 1.16 -44.17
N ALA A 656 -39.70 1.90 -43.35
CA ALA A 656 -39.68 3.34 -43.09
C ALA A 656 -40.89 3.87 -42.26
N ASP A 657 -40.66 3.97 -40.94
CA ASP A 657 -41.04 5.07 -40.04
C ASP A 657 -42.48 5.29 -39.48
N LEU A 658 -42.46 5.83 -38.25
CA LEU A 658 -43.45 6.70 -37.56
C LEU A 658 -44.81 6.16 -37.05
N LEU A 659 -44.93 6.17 -35.72
CA LEU A 659 -45.95 6.91 -34.93
C LEU A 659 -47.33 7.19 -35.59
N TYR A 660 -48.43 6.57 -35.11
CA TYR A 660 -49.28 7.10 -34.00
C TYR A 660 -50.48 6.17 -33.63
N PHE A 661 -51.29 6.61 -32.65
CA PHE A 661 -52.53 6.00 -32.11
C PHE A 661 -53.57 5.61 -33.22
N SER A 662 -54.57 4.72 -33.02
CA SER A 662 -55.51 4.66 -31.88
C SER A 662 -56.49 3.45 -31.86
N GLN A 663 -57.28 3.35 -30.78
CA GLN A 663 -58.65 2.78 -30.64
C GLN A 663 -58.93 1.24 -30.70
N ASN A 664 -59.29 0.73 -29.52
CA ASN A 664 -60.35 -0.24 -29.15
C ASN A 664 -61.18 -1.01 -30.22
N GLY A 665 -61.31 -2.33 -29.99
CA GLY A 665 -62.37 -3.23 -30.47
C GLY A 665 -61.91 -4.69 -30.28
N GLN A 666 -62.40 -5.47 -29.30
CA GLN A 666 -63.62 -6.30 -29.34
C GLN A 666 -63.67 -7.26 -30.55
N SER A 667 -63.93 -8.57 -30.43
CA SER A 667 -64.54 -9.34 -29.32
C SER A 667 -64.34 -10.88 -29.42
N HIS A 668 -64.32 -11.59 -28.27
CA HIS A 668 -64.68 -13.03 -28.04
C HIS A 668 -64.02 -14.14 -28.90
N SER A 669 -63.86 -15.41 -28.50
CA SER A 669 -63.91 -16.20 -27.23
C SER A 669 -63.24 -17.57 -27.55
N SER A 670 -62.78 -18.45 -26.64
CA SER A 670 -63.34 -18.89 -25.35
C SER A 670 -62.37 -19.82 -24.57
N VAL A 671 -62.45 -19.82 -23.22
CA VAL A 671 -62.53 -21.01 -22.30
C VAL A 671 -61.49 -22.15 -22.47
N ASP A 672 -60.79 -22.68 -21.46
CA ASP A 672 -60.53 -22.36 -20.03
C ASP A 672 -59.23 -23.14 -19.64
N ILE A 673 -58.51 -22.89 -18.55
CA ILE A 673 -58.81 -23.24 -17.15
C ILE A 673 -57.93 -22.37 -16.21
N ASN A 674 -58.46 -22.03 -15.04
CA ASN A 674 -57.76 -21.36 -13.95
C ASN A 674 -57.92 -22.21 -12.66
N PRO A 675 -57.03 -22.11 -11.68
CA PRO A 675 -57.48 -21.38 -10.48
C PRO A 675 -56.44 -20.42 -9.90
N THR A 676 -56.91 -19.20 -9.61
CA THR A 676 -56.18 -18.15 -8.90
C THR A 676 -56.01 -18.45 -7.42
N LEU A 677 -54.88 -18.01 -6.86
CA LEU A 677 -54.83 -17.51 -5.50
C LEU A 677 -54.13 -16.13 -5.51
N GLN A 678 -54.93 -15.06 -5.39
CA GLN A 678 -54.41 -13.73 -5.11
C GLN A 678 -54.10 -13.63 -3.61
N VAL A 679 -53.05 -12.86 -3.25
CA VAL A 679 -52.84 -12.38 -1.88
C VAL A 679 -52.72 -10.86 -1.93
N SER A 680 -53.41 -10.19 -1.03
CA SER A 680 -53.46 -8.72 -0.93
C SER A 680 -52.19 -8.14 -0.31
N MET A 681 -51.96 -6.84 -0.51
CA MET A 681 -51.04 -6.07 0.34
C MET A 681 -51.74 -5.67 1.64
N GLU A 682 -51.73 -6.56 2.63
CA GLU A 682 -51.99 -6.23 4.03
C GLU A 682 -50.80 -6.69 4.91
N ALA A 683 -50.72 -6.16 6.13
CA ALA A 683 -49.50 -6.18 6.93
C ALA A 683 -49.09 -7.61 7.38
N VAL A 684 -47.84 -7.97 7.13
CA VAL A 684 -47.19 -9.14 7.74
C VAL A 684 -46.63 -8.73 9.10
N PRO A 685 -46.95 -9.43 10.21
CA PRO A 685 -46.37 -9.14 11.52
C PRO A 685 -44.85 -9.29 11.55
N ILE A 686 -44.18 -8.39 12.28
CA ILE A 686 -42.76 -8.54 12.62
C ILE A 686 -42.68 -9.33 13.92
N ASP A 687 -42.41 -10.63 13.81
CA ASP A 687 -41.97 -11.44 14.96
C ASP A 687 -40.43 -11.48 15.03
N MET A 688 -39.92 -11.62 16.26
CA MET A 688 -38.55 -11.23 16.59
C MET A 688 -37.48 -12.15 15.97
N ILE A 689 -36.65 -11.58 15.10
CA ILE A 689 -35.25 -12.00 14.96
C ILE A 689 -34.43 -10.97 15.74
N ALA A 690 -33.79 -11.39 16.82
CA ALA A 690 -32.90 -10.53 17.58
C ALA A 690 -31.62 -10.25 16.78
N ASP A 691 -31.32 -8.97 16.57
CA ASP A 691 -29.96 -8.53 16.24
C ASP A 691 -29.02 -8.71 17.44
N TYR A 692 -27.71 -8.55 17.19
CA TYR A 692 -26.57 -8.81 18.10
C TYR A 692 -26.15 -10.29 18.29
N PRO A 693 -24.85 -10.54 18.59
CA PRO A 693 -23.75 -9.58 18.71
C PRO A 693 -22.91 -9.43 17.44
N TYR A 694 -22.53 -8.19 17.13
CA TYR A 694 -21.35 -7.89 16.33
C TYR A 694 -20.54 -6.79 17.03
N ILE A 695 -19.87 -7.20 18.10
CA ILE A 695 -18.80 -6.44 18.74
C ILE A 695 -17.50 -7.21 18.42
N ASP A 696 -16.43 -6.46 18.21
CA ASP A 696 -15.08 -6.95 17.89
C ASP A 696 -14.89 -7.51 16.46
N GLN A 697 -15.08 -6.63 15.48
CA GLN A 697 -14.11 -6.52 14.39
C GLN A 697 -13.50 -5.12 14.42
N MET A 698 -12.22 -5.01 14.76
CA MET A 698 -11.46 -3.80 14.45
C MET A 698 -11.43 -3.62 12.93
N GLN A 699 -11.64 -2.38 12.48
CA GLN A 699 -11.67 -1.98 11.08
C GLN A 699 -10.38 -2.46 10.39
N ALA A 700 -10.49 -3.35 9.39
CA ALA A 700 -9.34 -3.82 8.65
C ALA A 700 -8.70 -2.64 7.92
N PHE A 701 -7.43 -2.36 8.23
CA PHE A 701 -6.72 -1.20 7.69
C PHE A 701 -6.71 -1.22 6.16
N THR A 702 -6.96 -0.07 5.54
CA THR A 702 -6.95 0.11 4.09
C THR A 702 -5.60 -0.34 3.50
N PRO A 703 -5.58 -1.14 2.41
CA PRO A 703 -4.33 -1.52 1.74
C PRO A 703 -3.49 -0.31 1.32
N GLU A 704 -2.17 -0.47 1.32
CA GLU A 704 -1.24 0.61 0.97
C GLU A 704 -1.34 0.98 -0.51
N GLY A 705 -1.97 2.13 -0.80
CA GLY A 705 -2.10 2.68 -2.14
C GLY A 705 -0.81 3.32 -2.62
N ILE A 706 -0.07 2.62 -3.49
CA ILE A 706 1.12 3.17 -4.15
C ILE A 706 0.69 4.20 -5.22
N SER A 707 1.39 5.35 -5.24
CA SER A 707 1.12 6.57 -6.03
C SER A 707 0.05 7.52 -5.45
N GLU A 708 0.53 8.60 -4.81
CA GLU A 708 -0.27 9.78 -4.46
C GLU A 708 0.15 10.96 -5.35
N ASP A 709 -0.60 11.20 -6.43
CA ASP A 709 -0.49 12.43 -7.23
C ASP A 709 -0.96 13.64 -6.40
N GLY A 710 -0.01 14.29 -5.73
CA GLY A 710 -0.17 15.59 -5.11
C GLY A 710 0.89 16.57 -5.61
N ILE A 711 0.59 17.87 -5.60
CA ILE A 711 1.58 18.92 -5.95
C ILE A 711 2.76 18.93 -4.97
N PHE A 712 2.56 18.42 -3.76
CA PHE A 712 3.62 18.16 -2.80
C PHE A 712 4.14 16.74 -3.00
N LEU A 713 5.28 16.62 -3.69
CA LEU A 713 5.92 15.36 -4.12
C LEU A 713 5.98 14.27 -3.04
N PRO A 714 5.99 12.98 -3.41
CA PRO A 714 6.34 11.89 -2.49
C PRO A 714 7.67 12.15 -1.77
N GLY A 715 7.67 12.02 -0.44
CA GLY A 715 8.81 12.40 0.41
C GLY A 715 8.93 13.91 0.71
N SER A 716 7.93 14.72 0.35
CA SER A 716 7.86 16.13 0.77
C SER A 716 7.37 16.30 2.21
N ALA A 717 7.70 17.45 2.80
CA ALA A 717 7.26 17.85 4.14
C ALA A 717 5.73 17.79 4.33
N TYR A 718 4.93 17.93 3.27
CA TYR A 718 3.47 17.76 3.34
C TYR A 718 3.08 16.34 3.79
N HIS A 719 3.67 15.29 3.21
CA HIS A 719 3.36 13.92 3.64
C HIS A 719 3.90 13.64 5.04
N GLU A 720 5.05 14.20 5.43
CA GLU A 720 5.56 14.10 6.80
C GLU A 720 4.61 14.76 7.81
N LEU A 721 4.12 15.97 7.50
CA LEU A 721 3.20 16.73 8.35
C LEU A 721 1.80 16.11 8.42
N HIS A 722 1.26 15.66 7.28
CA HIS A 722 0.00 14.93 7.24
C HIS A 722 0.11 13.62 8.06
N SER A 723 1.15 12.82 7.84
CA SER A 723 1.36 11.58 8.59
C SER A 723 1.59 11.86 10.07
N THR A 724 2.29 12.94 10.41
CA THR A 724 2.45 13.42 11.80
C THR A 724 1.11 13.78 12.42
N LEU A 725 0.30 14.61 11.76
CA LEU A 725 -1.03 15.03 12.22
C LEU A 725 -1.96 13.82 12.40
N ARG A 726 -2.07 12.96 11.38
CA ARG A 726 -2.86 11.74 11.40
C ARG A 726 -2.44 10.80 12.54
N ASN A 727 -1.14 10.59 12.72
CA ASN A 727 -0.63 9.75 13.82
C ASN A 727 -0.94 10.36 15.20
N HIS A 728 -0.82 11.68 15.36
CA HIS A 728 -1.19 12.34 16.63
C HIS A 728 -2.70 12.27 16.86
N LEU A 729 -3.54 12.47 15.85
CA LEU A 729 -5.00 12.30 15.94
C LEU A 729 -5.36 10.88 16.40
N ILE A 730 -4.82 9.85 15.75
CA ILE A 730 -5.03 8.43 16.10
C ILE A 730 -4.45 8.08 17.50
N GLN A 731 -3.42 8.78 17.96
CA GLN A 731 -2.92 8.65 19.34
C GLN A 731 -3.86 9.30 20.36
N GLN A 732 -4.39 10.50 20.09
CA GLN A 732 -5.32 11.20 20.99
C GLN A 732 -6.67 10.49 21.13
N THR A 733 -7.07 9.66 20.16
CA THR A 733 -8.38 8.97 20.15
C THR A 733 -8.34 7.58 20.81
N ARG A 734 -7.15 7.02 21.04
CA ARG A 734 -6.96 5.77 21.80
C ARG A 734 -7.27 6.01 23.28
N SER A 735 -8.54 5.85 23.63
CA SER A 735 -9.05 6.10 24.99
C SER A 735 -8.31 5.31 26.06
N ILE A 736 -7.87 6.02 27.11
CA ILE A 736 -7.40 5.42 28.37
C ILE A 736 -8.65 5.00 29.16
N ALA A 737 -9.29 3.93 28.69
CA ALA A 737 -10.42 3.30 29.37
C ALA A 737 -9.90 2.23 30.36
N PRO A 738 -10.35 2.23 31.63
CA PRO A 738 -9.84 1.28 32.62
C PRO A 738 -10.35 -0.14 32.36
N THR A 739 -9.43 -1.11 32.28
CA THR A 739 -9.71 -2.53 32.00
C THR A 739 -10.28 -3.31 33.21
N ARG A 740 -11.20 -2.69 33.96
CA ARG A 740 -11.92 -3.32 35.09
C ARG A 740 -13.37 -2.86 35.19
N SER A 741 -14.29 -3.80 34.98
CA SER A 741 -15.65 -3.71 35.53
C SER A 741 -15.60 -3.68 37.06
N THR A 742 -16.40 -2.80 37.67
CA THR A 742 -16.39 -2.57 39.13
C THR A 742 -17.56 -3.26 39.80
N THR A 743 -17.29 -4.01 40.87
CA THR A 743 -18.33 -4.60 41.74
C THR A 743 -19.14 -3.49 42.42
N PRO A 744 -20.49 -3.58 42.50
CA PRO A 744 -21.29 -2.53 43.13
C PRO A 744 -20.97 -2.37 44.61
N HIS A 745 -20.87 -1.13 45.07
CA HIS A 745 -20.70 -0.77 46.49
C HIS A 745 -21.89 0.06 47.00
N ILE A 746 -22.16 -0.09 48.29
CA ILE A 746 -23.35 0.43 48.97
C ILE A 746 -23.16 1.91 49.33
N GLU A 747 -24.21 2.71 49.16
CA GLU A 747 -24.27 4.12 49.58
C GLU A 747 -24.30 4.27 51.11
N VAL A 748 -23.51 5.21 51.64
CA VAL A 748 -23.65 5.75 53.00
C VAL A 748 -23.36 7.24 52.95
N GLU A 749 -24.20 8.05 53.60
CA GLU A 749 -24.22 9.50 53.47
C GLU A 749 -23.16 10.25 54.31
N SER A 750 -22.69 11.38 53.75
CA SER A 750 -22.26 12.64 54.38
C SER A 750 -21.69 12.68 55.81
N SER A 751 -20.59 13.43 56.00
CA SER A 751 -20.63 14.74 56.71
C SER A 751 -19.26 15.42 56.81
N GLY A 752 -19.22 16.75 56.66
CA GLY A 752 -18.07 17.62 56.97
C GLY A 752 -16.92 17.63 55.95
N GLY A 753 -16.56 18.73 55.26
CA GLY A 753 -17.18 20.07 55.21
C GLY A 753 -16.23 21.20 55.66
N VAL A 754 -15.40 21.71 54.74
CA VAL A 754 -14.69 23.00 54.85
C VAL A 754 -14.72 23.68 53.49
N SER A 755 -15.05 24.97 53.45
CA SER A 755 -15.11 25.80 52.25
C SER A 755 -14.01 26.87 52.27
N LEU A 756 -13.17 26.96 51.24
CA LEU A 756 -12.33 28.12 50.97
C LEU A 756 -12.19 28.37 49.46
N GLU A 757 -12.72 29.53 49.04
CA GLU A 757 -12.28 30.44 47.97
C GLU A 757 -11.47 29.88 46.79
N GLU A 758 -12.11 29.85 45.62
CA GLU A 758 -11.44 29.73 44.32
C GLU A 758 -10.47 30.90 44.12
N THR A 759 -9.17 30.60 44.14
CA THR A 759 -8.12 31.59 43.81
C THR A 759 -7.60 31.27 42.41
N GLU A 760 -7.90 32.12 41.42
CA GLU A 760 -7.36 31.98 40.07
C GLU A 760 -5.84 32.16 40.07
N VAL A 761 -5.10 31.06 40.05
CA VAL A 761 -3.64 31.08 39.87
C VAL A 761 -3.34 31.21 38.37
N THR A 762 -3.31 32.45 37.89
CA THR A 762 -2.86 32.76 36.53
C THR A 762 -1.37 32.43 36.38
N ILE A 763 -1.06 31.25 35.84
CA ILE A 763 0.33 30.88 35.52
C ILE A 763 0.79 31.75 34.33
N PRO A 764 1.92 32.47 34.44
CA PRO A 764 2.37 33.34 33.36
C PRO A 764 2.82 32.51 32.16
N ILE A 765 2.07 32.61 31.06
CA ILE A 765 2.51 32.11 29.75
C ILE A 765 3.75 32.91 29.37
N GLN A 766 4.88 32.23 29.22
CA GLN A 766 6.13 32.88 28.82
C GLN A 766 6.06 33.21 27.33
N GLU A 767 5.81 34.49 27.02
CA GLU A 767 5.68 35.00 25.64
C GLU A 767 6.86 34.56 24.77
N PHE A 768 6.59 33.68 23.82
CA PHE A 768 7.58 33.22 22.86
C PHE A 768 7.73 34.29 21.77
N GLN A 769 8.73 35.16 21.90
CA GLN A 769 8.96 36.23 20.91
C GLN A 769 9.18 35.63 19.51
N PRO A 770 8.30 35.91 18.52
CA PRO A 770 8.50 35.40 17.17
C PRO A 770 9.69 36.06 16.50
N SER A 771 10.37 35.34 15.61
CA SER A 771 11.30 35.94 14.65
C SER A 771 10.56 36.99 13.81
N GLN A 772 11.07 38.21 13.76
CA GLN A 772 10.31 39.41 13.37
C GLN A 772 10.12 39.60 11.85
N THR A 773 9.53 38.60 11.18
CA THR A 773 8.97 38.70 9.84
C THR A 773 7.63 37.95 9.79
N PRO A 774 6.49 38.64 9.64
CA PRO A 774 5.20 37.97 9.56
C PRO A 774 5.11 37.11 8.30
N LEU A 775 4.47 35.95 8.40
CA LEU A 775 4.44 34.94 7.33
C LEU A 775 3.65 35.38 6.09
N LEU A 776 2.78 36.40 6.23
CA LEU A 776 2.04 37.11 5.19
C LEU A 776 2.13 38.63 5.44
N SER A 777 2.02 39.44 4.39
CA SER A 777 1.65 40.85 4.55
C SER A 777 0.16 40.98 4.89
N GLN A 778 -0.23 42.08 5.55
CA GLN A 778 -1.63 42.38 5.86
C GLN A 778 -2.53 42.44 4.62
N GLN A 779 -1.97 42.81 3.46
CA GLN A 779 -2.70 42.87 2.19
C GLN A 779 -2.93 41.48 1.57
N GLU A 780 -1.97 40.56 1.70
CA GLU A 780 -2.15 39.15 1.31
C GLU A 780 -3.16 38.47 2.23
N GLU A 781 -3.03 38.60 3.55
CA GLU A 781 -3.97 38.01 4.51
C GLU A 781 -5.40 38.57 4.30
N CYS A 782 -5.57 39.87 4.07
CA CYS A 782 -6.87 40.47 3.73
C CYS A 782 -7.45 39.89 2.41
N SER A 783 -6.61 39.52 1.45
CA SER A 783 -7.04 38.94 0.17
C SER A 783 -7.45 37.47 0.33
N LEU A 784 -6.69 36.70 1.12
CA LEU A 784 -7.04 35.32 1.48
C LEU A 784 -8.33 35.25 2.29
N TRP A 785 -8.54 36.17 3.24
CA TRP A 785 -9.79 36.24 4.01
C TRP A 785 -11.01 36.51 3.12
N LYS A 786 -10.93 37.43 2.16
CA LYS A 786 -12.02 37.68 1.19
C LYS A 786 -12.36 36.42 0.41
N ASN A 787 -11.37 35.77 -0.19
CA ASN A 787 -11.59 34.52 -0.91
C ASN A 787 -12.13 33.40 0.00
N TYR A 788 -11.76 33.38 1.29
CA TYR A 788 -12.38 32.45 2.24
C TYR A 788 -13.88 32.73 2.44
N PHE A 789 -14.29 33.98 2.61
CA PHE A 789 -15.70 34.35 2.82
C PHE A 789 -16.56 34.28 1.55
N ASP A 790 -16.01 34.66 0.39
CA ASP A 790 -16.72 34.82 -0.87
C ASP A 790 -16.83 33.49 -1.67
N GLU A 791 -15.87 32.58 -1.50
CA GLU A 791 -15.75 31.34 -2.27
C GLU A 791 -15.72 30.10 -1.35
N ILE A 792 -14.79 29.99 -0.41
CA ILE A 792 -14.58 28.76 0.38
C ILE A 792 -15.75 28.44 1.32
N ALA A 793 -16.15 29.38 2.18
CA ALA A 793 -17.17 29.15 3.20
C ALA A 793 -18.54 28.74 2.62
N PRO A 794 -19.04 29.33 1.51
CA PRO A 794 -20.21 28.83 0.77
C PRO A 794 -20.15 27.37 0.31
N TRP A 795 -18.96 26.76 0.21
CA TRP A 795 -18.83 25.32 -0.04
C TRP A 795 -19.03 24.48 1.22
N LEU A 796 -18.59 24.98 2.38
CA LEU A 796 -18.64 24.27 3.66
C LEU A 796 -20.03 24.41 4.29
N ASP A 797 -20.62 25.60 4.24
CA ASP A 797 -21.91 25.98 4.83
C ASP A 797 -23.14 25.53 4.02
N LYS A 798 -22.99 24.83 2.90
CA LYS A 798 -24.10 24.64 1.94
C LYS A 798 -25.39 24.00 2.50
N PHE A 799 -25.29 23.14 3.52
CA PHE A 799 -26.43 22.55 4.27
C PHE A 799 -26.41 23.01 5.75
N ASP A 800 -25.91 24.22 6.01
CA ASP A 800 -25.86 24.85 7.33
C ASP A 800 -26.55 26.21 7.27
N ARG A 801 -27.78 26.26 7.81
CA ARG A 801 -28.62 27.45 7.90
C ARG A 801 -27.91 28.63 8.57
N ASP A 802 -27.15 28.34 9.61
CA ASP A 802 -26.54 29.35 10.49
C ASP A 802 -25.13 29.77 9.99
N ARG A 803 -24.60 29.03 8.99
CA ARG A 803 -23.36 29.29 8.27
C ARG A 803 -22.15 29.42 9.20
N HIS A 804 -21.88 28.37 9.96
CA HIS A 804 -20.84 28.36 10.98
C HIS A 804 -19.45 28.62 10.40
N PHE A 805 -19.14 28.16 9.18
CA PHE A 805 -17.85 28.42 8.54
C PHE A 805 -17.70 29.87 8.05
N GLN A 806 -18.76 30.53 7.59
CA GLN A 806 -18.71 31.95 7.18
C GLN A 806 -18.84 32.92 8.37
N GLN A 807 -19.53 32.55 9.45
CA GLN A 807 -19.93 33.49 10.51
C GLN A 807 -19.34 33.22 11.91
N ILE A 808 -19.18 31.95 12.33
CA ILE A 808 -18.89 31.59 13.73
C ILE A 808 -17.43 31.15 13.90
N ILE A 809 -16.98 30.16 13.14
CA ILE A 809 -15.59 29.67 13.12
C ILE A 809 -14.57 30.80 12.84
N PRO A 810 -14.81 31.78 11.93
CA PRO A 810 -13.92 32.93 11.72
C PRO A 810 -13.84 33.92 12.90
N THR A 811 -14.76 33.84 13.87
CA THR A 811 -14.63 34.62 15.12
C THR A 811 -13.75 33.90 16.13
N MET A 812 -13.83 32.57 16.19
CA MET A 812 -12.99 31.71 17.03
C MET A 812 -11.51 31.78 16.62
N SER A 813 -11.22 31.99 15.34
CA SER A 813 -9.84 32.09 14.81
C SER A 813 -9.07 33.33 15.26
N LYS A 814 -9.69 34.26 16.00
CA LYS A 814 -8.98 35.40 16.63
C LYS A 814 -8.11 34.95 17.80
N ASP A 815 -8.62 33.98 18.55
CA ASP A 815 -8.00 33.46 19.78
C ASP A 815 -7.32 32.09 19.53
N ASN A 816 -7.40 31.57 18.29
CA ASN A 816 -6.92 30.25 17.89
C ASN A 816 -6.13 30.34 16.57
N ASP A 817 -4.82 30.59 16.65
CA ASP A 817 -3.97 30.82 15.46
C ASP A 817 -3.89 29.60 14.52
N HIS A 818 -3.95 28.37 15.05
CA HIS A 818 -4.01 27.15 14.23
C HIS A 818 -5.24 27.12 13.30
N LEU A 819 -6.38 27.63 13.79
CA LEU A 819 -7.62 27.74 13.04
C LEU A 819 -7.49 28.84 11.98
N ARG A 820 -6.91 30.00 12.33
CA ARG A 820 -6.61 31.08 11.38
C ARG A 820 -5.73 30.61 10.23
N TYR A 821 -4.61 29.94 10.53
CA TYR A 821 -3.69 29.48 9.51
C TYR A 821 -4.27 28.37 8.62
N SER A 822 -5.10 27.44 9.15
CA SER A 822 -5.74 26.43 8.30
C SER A 822 -6.76 27.03 7.31
N MET A 823 -7.54 28.02 7.74
CA MET A 823 -8.49 28.75 6.88
C MET A 823 -7.76 29.52 5.77
N LEU A 824 -6.66 30.22 6.13
CA LEU A 824 -5.82 30.93 5.17
C LEU A 824 -5.09 29.98 4.21
N ALA A 825 -4.61 28.83 4.69
CA ALA A 825 -3.97 27.80 3.87
C ALA A 825 -4.94 27.23 2.82
N LEU A 826 -6.19 26.95 3.21
CA LEU A 826 -7.23 26.44 2.31
C LEU A 826 -7.57 27.47 1.22
N SER A 827 -7.73 28.73 1.60
CA SER A 827 -7.96 29.83 0.66
C SER A 827 -6.77 30.03 -0.30
N ALA A 828 -5.53 29.98 0.20
CA ALA A 828 -4.33 30.08 -0.62
C ALA A 828 -4.22 28.91 -1.63
N ARG A 829 -4.48 27.68 -1.17
CA ARG A 829 -4.44 26.46 -2.01
C ARG A 829 -5.42 26.55 -3.17
N GLN A 830 -6.61 27.08 -2.92
CA GLN A 830 -7.67 27.21 -3.91
C GLN A 830 -7.35 28.29 -4.98
N LEU A 831 -6.74 29.41 -4.57
CA LEU A 831 -6.25 30.44 -5.49
C LEU A 831 -5.05 29.96 -6.32
N GLU A 832 -4.13 29.18 -5.74
CA GLU A 832 -3.02 28.54 -6.47
C GLU A 832 -3.55 27.67 -7.63
N LEU A 833 -4.60 26.88 -7.37
CA LEU A 833 -5.23 26.00 -8.35
C LEU A 833 -5.99 26.76 -9.46
N LYS A 834 -6.67 27.87 -9.14
CA LYS A 834 -7.38 28.70 -10.14
C LYS A 834 -6.48 29.61 -10.98
N HIS A 835 -5.32 30.02 -10.45
CA HIS A 835 -4.53 31.12 -11.03
C HIS A 835 -3.05 30.80 -11.29
N THR A 836 -2.61 29.55 -11.11
CA THR A 836 -1.23 29.09 -11.35
C THR A 836 -0.16 29.96 -10.65
N LEU A 837 -0.48 30.39 -9.42
CA LEU A 837 0.42 31.14 -8.54
C LEU A 837 1.49 30.21 -7.93
N PRO A 838 2.67 30.72 -7.54
CA PRO A 838 3.76 29.89 -7.02
C PRO A 838 3.38 29.15 -5.74
N THR A 839 3.49 27.81 -5.79
CA THR A 839 2.89 26.78 -4.92
C THR A 839 3.38 26.71 -3.46
N ASN A 840 4.12 27.73 -2.98
CA ASN A 840 4.79 27.72 -1.68
C ASN A 840 4.03 28.51 -0.59
N ARG A 841 2.82 29.02 -0.86
CA ARG A 841 2.04 29.79 0.13
C ARG A 841 1.07 28.90 0.90
N SER A 842 0.30 28.06 0.21
CA SER A 842 -0.55 27.06 0.86
C SER A 842 0.25 26.13 1.78
N LEU A 843 1.40 25.63 1.33
CA LEU A 843 2.27 24.73 2.11
C LEU A 843 2.82 25.40 3.38
N ALA A 844 3.25 26.66 3.30
CA ALA A 844 3.79 27.38 4.45
C ALA A 844 2.72 27.71 5.50
N LEU A 845 1.49 28.00 5.06
CA LEU A 845 0.34 28.21 5.96
C LEU A 845 -0.15 26.89 6.57
N TYR A 846 -0.14 25.80 5.79
CA TYR A 846 -0.44 24.43 6.26
C TYR A 846 0.58 23.94 7.30
N GLN A 847 1.88 24.21 7.07
CA GLN A 847 2.96 23.99 8.03
C GLN A 847 2.70 24.68 9.36
N GLU A 848 2.42 25.99 9.34
CA GLU A 848 2.19 26.77 10.55
C GLU A 848 0.89 26.38 11.26
N ALA A 849 -0.17 26.06 10.50
CA ALA A 849 -1.42 25.54 11.04
C ALA A 849 -1.21 24.24 11.83
N ILE A 850 -0.46 23.28 11.29
CA ILE A 850 -0.17 22.00 11.97
C ILE A 850 0.75 22.22 13.17
N HIS A 851 1.80 23.03 13.03
CA HIS A 851 2.73 23.37 14.11
C HIS A 851 1.99 23.96 15.32
N MET A 852 1.07 24.89 15.08
CA MET A 852 0.22 25.49 16.12
C MET A 852 -0.90 24.55 16.62
N LEU A 853 -1.35 23.59 15.81
CA LEU A 853 -2.42 22.64 16.17
C LEU A 853 -1.93 21.53 17.10
N LEU A 854 -0.73 20.98 16.87
CA LEU A 854 -0.23 19.79 17.57
C LEU A 854 -0.26 19.92 19.11
N PRO A 855 0.13 21.04 19.75
CA PRO A 855 0.01 21.21 21.21
C PRO A 855 -1.44 21.25 21.72
N HIS A 856 -2.39 21.66 20.87
CA HIS A 856 -3.80 21.83 21.23
C HIS A 856 -4.65 20.59 21.00
N LEU A 857 -4.18 19.61 20.20
CA LEU A 857 -4.89 18.34 19.94
C LEU A 857 -5.44 17.63 21.20
N PRO A 858 -4.72 17.54 22.34
CA PRO A 858 -5.23 16.89 23.54
C PRO A 858 -6.46 17.55 24.17
N THR A 859 -6.71 18.84 23.89
CA THR A 859 -7.91 19.54 24.39
C THR A 859 -9.19 19.03 23.75
N ARG A 860 -9.10 18.50 22.52
CA ARG A 860 -10.22 18.09 21.64
C ARG A 860 -11.33 19.14 21.48
N GLY A 861 -11.06 20.42 21.76
CA GLY A 861 -12.08 21.47 21.72
C GLY A 861 -12.59 21.79 20.31
N THR A 862 -13.75 22.43 20.21
CA THR A 862 -14.42 22.71 18.92
C THR A 862 -13.53 23.44 17.90
N ALA A 863 -12.64 24.33 18.33
CA ALA A 863 -11.68 25.03 17.45
C ALA A 863 -10.61 24.09 16.86
N VAL A 864 -10.18 23.09 17.63
CA VAL A 864 -9.24 22.03 17.20
C VAL A 864 -9.92 21.14 16.16
N ILE A 865 -11.15 20.69 16.43
CA ILE A 865 -11.93 19.86 15.49
C ILE A 865 -12.23 20.65 14.20
N ALA A 866 -12.58 21.94 14.30
CA ALA A 866 -12.75 22.82 13.14
C ALA A 866 -11.48 22.93 12.29
N THR A 867 -10.31 23.03 12.94
CA THR A 867 -9.01 23.05 12.25
C THR A 867 -8.78 21.74 11.51
N CYS A 868 -9.03 20.59 12.14
CA CYS A 868 -8.90 19.28 11.50
C CYS A 868 -9.81 19.14 10.27
N VAL A 869 -11.09 19.51 10.37
CA VAL A 869 -12.04 19.45 9.24
C VAL A 869 -11.59 20.34 8.08
N ILE A 870 -11.13 21.55 8.36
CA ILE A 870 -10.65 22.51 7.35
C ILE A 870 -9.35 22.01 6.69
N LEU A 871 -8.46 21.37 7.46
CA LEU A 871 -7.27 20.71 6.91
C LEU A 871 -7.66 19.52 6.02
N CYS A 872 -8.64 18.68 6.39
CA CYS A 872 -9.11 17.61 5.50
C CYS A 872 -9.61 18.14 4.14
N VAL A 873 -10.34 19.28 4.11
CA VAL A 873 -10.77 19.94 2.85
C VAL A 873 -9.56 20.36 2.00
N LEU A 874 -8.54 20.96 2.64
CA LEU A 874 -7.29 21.36 1.98
C LEU A 874 -6.54 20.15 1.43
N GLU A 875 -6.44 19.08 2.20
CA GLU A 875 -5.76 17.85 1.82
C GLU A 875 -6.46 17.19 0.61
N MET A 876 -7.80 17.14 0.60
CA MET A 876 -8.58 16.65 -0.55
C MET A 876 -8.41 17.49 -1.84
N LEU A 877 -8.11 18.80 -1.72
CA LEU A 877 -7.68 19.67 -2.83
C LEU A 877 -6.22 19.46 -3.27
N SER A 878 -5.45 18.66 -2.53
CA SER A 878 -3.98 18.60 -2.64
C SER A 878 -3.42 17.24 -3.01
N CYS A 879 -4.22 16.17 -2.92
CA CYS A 879 -3.81 14.80 -3.18
C CYS A 879 -4.74 14.05 -4.17
N SER A 880 -4.32 12.84 -4.54
CA SER A 880 -5.10 11.93 -5.36
C SER A 880 -6.44 11.57 -4.69
N PRO A 881 -7.58 11.62 -5.42
CA PRO A 881 -8.90 11.25 -4.89
C PRO A 881 -9.00 9.83 -4.31
N LYS A 882 -8.11 8.92 -4.70
CA LYS A 882 -8.01 7.57 -4.13
C LYS A 882 -7.49 7.58 -2.69
N ALA A 883 -6.77 8.62 -2.28
CA ALA A 883 -6.24 8.77 -0.93
C ALA A 883 -7.22 9.46 0.04
N TRP A 884 -8.34 10.03 -0.42
CA TRP A 884 -9.21 10.89 0.40
C TRP A 884 -9.66 10.27 1.73
N GLN A 885 -9.89 8.94 1.82
CA GLN A 885 -10.20 8.32 3.11
C GLN A 885 -9.03 8.30 4.11
N ARG A 886 -7.79 8.16 3.63
CA ARG A 886 -6.55 8.27 4.44
C ARG A 886 -6.38 9.66 5.05
N HIS A 887 -6.93 10.68 4.39
CA HIS A 887 -6.95 12.07 4.86
C HIS A 887 -8.09 12.38 5.84
N LEU A 888 -9.12 11.54 5.88
CA LEU A 888 -10.32 11.74 6.71
C LEU A 888 -10.31 10.88 8.00
N ASP A 889 -9.60 9.76 8.04
CA ASP A 889 -9.69 8.76 9.13
C ASP A 889 -9.28 9.26 10.53
N GLY A 890 -8.25 10.10 10.63
CA GLY A 890 -7.84 10.74 11.88
C GLY A 890 -8.88 11.74 12.39
N CYS A 891 -9.59 12.43 11.48
CA CYS A 891 -10.66 13.34 11.84
C CYS A 891 -11.95 12.59 12.23
N ALA A 892 -12.29 11.50 11.53
CA ALA A 892 -13.36 10.58 11.90
C ALA A 892 -13.17 10.06 13.33
N SER A 893 -11.97 9.52 13.60
CA SER A 893 -11.57 9.02 14.91
C SER A 893 -11.74 10.07 16.01
N LEU A 894 -11.42 11.35 15.73
CA LEU A 894 -11.55 12.45 16.69
C LEU A 894 -13.02 12.81 16.96
N MET A 895 -13.87 12.85 15.92
CA MET A 895 -15.31 13.08 16.09
C MET A 895 -15.96 11.97 16.92
N GLU A 896 -15.64 10.70 16.65
CA GLU A 896 -16.17 9.57 17.42
C GLU A 896 -15.67 9.57 18.88
N ALA A 897 -14.39 9.90 19.11
CA ALA A 897 -13.82 9.98 20.47
C ALA A 897 -14.35 11.15 21.32
N VAL A 898 -15.00 12.14 20.70
CA VAL A 898 -15.75 13.22 21.38
C VAL A 898 -17.27 12.94 21.37
N GLY A 899 -17.73 12.00 20.54
CA GLY A 899 -19.13 11.60 20.44
C GLY A 899 -20.00 12.47 19.51
N ILE A 900 -19.37 13.31 18.69
CA ILE A 900 -20.03 14.20 17.73
C ILE A 900 -20.82 13.39 16.69
N ASN A 901 -21.99 13.89 16.32
CA ASN A 901 -22.90 13.30 15.34
C ASN A 901 -23.78 14.39 14.71
N GLY A 902 -24.65 14.01 13.76
CA GLY A 902 -25.44 14.94 12.96
C GLY A 902 -26.52 15.74 13.71
N PHE A 903 -26.71 15.52 15.01
CA PHE A 903 -27.76 16.17 15.82
C PHE A 903 -27.28 16.71 17.17
N VAL A 904 -25.98 16.96 17.34
CA VAL A 904 -25.43 17.58 18.57
C VAL A 904 -25.73 19.09 18.70
N GLY A 905 -26.19 19.73 17.62
CA GLY A 905 -26.41 21.17 17.55
C GLY A 905 -25.14 22.00 17.29
N GLY A 906 -25.35 23.26 16.93
CA GLY A 906 -24.32 24.29 16.78
C GLY A 906 -23.15 23.91 15.86
N THR A 907 -21.97 24.46 16.17
CA THR A 907 -20.75 24.31 15.37
C THR A 907 -20.37 22.85 15.15
N GLU A 908 -20.56 21.97 16.14
CA GLU A 908 -20.13 20.58 16.04
C GLU A 908 -21.01 19.76 15.10
N GLN A 909 -22.32 20.06 15.02
CA GLN A 909 -23.20 19.53 13.98
C GLN A 909 -22.83 20.04 12.58
N ALA A 910 -22.43 21.32 12.44
CA ALA A 910 -21.98 21.86 11.16
C ALA A 910 -20.66 21.22 10.68
N LEU A 911 -19.71 21.03 11.61
CA LEU A 911 -18.46 20.29 11.36
C LEU A 911 -18.73 18.84 10.95
N PHE A 912 -19.61 18.15 11.67
CA PHE A 912 -20.01 16.78 11.34
C PHE A 912 -20.60 16.67 9.93
N TRP A 913 -21.58 17.52 9.59
CA TRP A 913 -22.21 17.44 8.28
C TRP A 913 -21.29 17.86 7.15
N CYS A 914 -20.28 18.72 7.41
CA CYS A 914 -19.20 18.95 6.47
C CYS A 914 -18.35 17.68 6.26
N PHE A 915 -17.92 17.03 7.33
CA PHE A 915 -17.17 15.78 7.28
C PHE A 915 -17.94 14.64 6.56
N ALA A 916 -19.20 14.40 6.94
CA ALA A 916 -20.04 13.34 6.38
C ALA A 916 -20.20 13.45 4.85
N ARG A 917 -20.24 14.67 4.30
CA ARG A 917 -20.28 14.90 2.84
C ARG A 917 -18.95 14.53 2.18
N MET A 918 -17.81 14.78 2.83
CA MET A 918 -16.49 14.38 2.33
C MET A 918 -16.29 12.85 2.38
N ASP A 919 -16.72 12.22 3.47
CA ASP A 919 -16.63 10.76 3.69
C ASP A 919 -17.44 9.98 2.63
N ILE A 920 -18.68 10.39 2.35
CA ILE A 920 -19.47 9.79 1.24
C ILE A 920 -18.80 10.01 -0.11
N CYS A 921 -18.19 11.17 -0.36
CA CYS A 921 -17.44 11.37 -1.61
C CYS A 921 -16.25 10.39 -1.72
N GLY A 922 -15.52 10.13 -0.63
CA GLY A 922 -14.48 9.08 -0.58
C GLY A 922 -15.06 7.68 -0.81
N GLY A 923 -16.12 7.31 -0.11
CA GLY A 923 -16.79 6.01 -0.24
C GLY A 923 -17.35 5.74 -1.64
N LEU A 924 -17.91 6.76 -2.32
CA LEU A 924 -18.36 6.69 -3.72
C LEU A 924 -17.22 6.55 -4.74
N ILE A 925 -15.99 6.95 -4.38
CA ILE A 925 -14.81 6.82 -5.26
C ILE A 925 -14.21 5.43 -5.10
N SER A 926 -13.96 5.00 -3.86
CA SER A 926 -13.31 3.74 -3.55
C SER A 926 -14.27 2.54 -3.48
N SER A 927 -15.59 2.76 -3.60
CA SER A 927 -16.65 1.75 -3.49
C SER A 927 -16.67 1.00 -2.15
N VAL A 928 -16.53 1.75 -1.05
CA VAL A 928 -16.41 1.25 0.32
C VAL A 928 -17.33 2.00 1.29
N LYS A 929 -17.39 1.52 2.53
CA LYS A 929 -18.16 2.13 3.62
C LYS A 929 -17.61 3.50 4.03
N THR A 930 -18.46 4.29 4.69
CA THR A 930 -18.05 5.50 5.40
C THR A 930 -17.11 5.16 6.56
N LEU A 931 -16.21 6.09 6.89
CA LEU A 931 -15.24 5.95 7.98
C LEU A 931 -15.93 5.91 9.34
N ILE A 932 -16.84 6.86 9.60
CA ILE A 932 -17.71 6.83 10.77
C ILE A 932 -18.88 5.85 10.49
N PRO A 933 -19.14 4.84 11.35
CA PRO A 933 -20.28 3.94 11.21
C PRO A 933 -21.62 4.68 11.17
N ILE A 934 -22.50 4.35 10.22
CA ILE A 934 -23.73 5.11 9.95
C ILE A 934 -24.69 5.13 11.14
N CYS A 935 -24.71 4.07 11.96
CA CYS A 935 -25.48 4.03 13.21
C CYS A 935 -25.03 5.07 14.24
N HIS A 936 -23.81 5.62 14.14
CA HIS A 936 -23.32 6.70 14.99
C HIS A 936 -23.70 8.11 14.48
N TRP A 937 -24.23 8.23 13.25
CA TRP A 937 -24.51 9.52 12.61
C TRP A 937 -25.71 10.27 13.18
N ALA A 938 -26.67 9.56 13.77
CA ALA A 938 -27.92 10.14 14.28
C ALA A 938 -28.30 9.60 15.67
N SER A 939 -29.30 8.73 15.79
CA SER A 939 -29.89 8.34 17.09
C SER A 939 -28.96 7.54 18.01
N LYS A 940 -27.80 7.08 17.52
CA LYS A 940 -26.91 6.09 18.16
C LYS A 940 -27.60 4.74 18.45
N THR A 941 -28.75 4.49 17.82
CA THR A 941 -29.42 3.18 17.81
C THR A 941 -29.14 2.45 16.49
N LEU A 942 -29.30 1.12 16.45
CA LEU A 942 -29.14 0.36 15.20
C LEU A 942 -30.35 0.45 14.25
N SER A 943 -31.39 1.24 14.59
CA SER A 943 -32.62 1.31 13.80
C SER A 943 -32.64 2.53 12.89
N ILE A 944 -32.57 2.26 11.58
CA ILE A 944 -32.81 3.25 10.53
C ILE A 944 -34.22 3.87 10.60
N GLU A 945 -35.23 3.19 11.18
CA GLU A 945 -36.55 3.80 11.44
C GLU A 945 -36.42 5.02 12.35
N ASN A 946 -35.71 4.90 13.47
CA ASN A 946 -35.53 5.98 14.44
C ASN A 946 -34.80 7.17 13.79
N ASP A 947 -33.73 6.91 13.03
CA ASP A 947 -32.99 7.94 12.30
C ASP A 947 -33.87 8.63 11.25
N VAL A 948 -34.63 7.86 10.47
CA VAL A 948 -35.56 8.39 9.44
C VAL A 948 -36.66 9.25 10.07
N GLU A 949 -37.27 8.81 11.17
CA GLU A 949 -38.26 9.61 11.89
C GLU A 949 -37.65 10.91 12.44
N LEU A 950 -36.43 10.85 12.97
CA LEU A 950 -35.70 12.01 13.48
C LEU A 950 -35.37 13.01 12.35
N PHE A 951 -35.01 12.56 11.14
CA PHE A 951 -34.89 13.43 9.97
C PHE A 951 -36.25 13.97 9.48
N LYS A 952 -37.32 13.16 9.42
CA LYS A 952 -38.65 13.63 8.97
C LYS A 952 -39.24 14.67 9.93
N ASN A 953 -38.95 14.57 11.23
CA ASN A 953 -39.33 15.52 12.27
C ASN A 953 -38.38 16.73 12.39
N ALA A 954 -37.29 16.80 11.61
CA ALA A 954 -36.34 17.89 11.69
C ALA A 954 -36.93 19.22 11.16
N PRO A 955 -36.64 20.37 11.81
CA PRO A 955 -37.37 21.62 11.58
C PRO A 955 -36.90 22.44 10.38
N THR A 956 -35.80 22.06 9.71
CA THR A 956 -35.23 22.83 8.59
C THR A 956 -35.19 22.03 7.28
N PHE A 957 -35.10 22.72 6.14
CA PHE A 957 -34.97 22.04 4.84
C PHE A 957 -33.52 21.61 4.59
N GLU A 958 -32.57 22.22 5.27
CA GLU A 958 -31.16 21.86 5.33
C GLU A 958 -30.97 20.50 6.02
N ASP A 959 -31.70 20.20 7.09
CA ASP A 959 -31.76 18.86 7.70
C ASP A 959 -32.31 17.81 6.75
N TRP A 960 -33.30 18.16 5.91
CA TRP A 960 -33.79 17.29 4.84
C TRP A 960 -32.77 17.10 3.71
N ALA A 961 -31.83 18.03 3.49
CA ALA A 961 -30.69 17.81 2.59
C ALA A 961 -29.62 16.90 3.24
N ASN A 962 -29.37 17.04 4.54
CA ASN A 962 -28.56 16.10 5.32
C ASN A 962 -29.18 14.68 5.35
N TYR A 963 -30.51 14.56 5.35
CA TYR A 963 -31.22 13.27 5.21
C TYR A 963 -30.91 12.57 3.87
N ALA A 964 -30.82 13.31 2.75
CA ALA A 964 -30.42 12.72 1.46
C ALA A 964 -28.96 12.22 1.47
N VAL A 965 -28.08 12.89 2.22
CA VAL A 965 -26.70 12.47 2.47
C VAL A 965 -26.69 11.18 3.32
N TYR A 966 -27.41 11.13 4.43
CA TYR A 966 -27.57 9.91 5.25
C TYR A 966 -28.11 8.71 4.43
N LEU A 967 -29.15 8.91 3.62
CA LEU A 967 -29.67 7.86 2.73
C LEU A 967 -28.65 7.39 1.70
N THR A 968 -27.77 8.27 1.22
CA THR A 968 -26.68 7.90 0.30
C THR A 968 -25.60 7.08 1.01
N ALA A 969 -25.28 7.38 2.27
CA ALA A 969 -24.40 6.54 3.09
C ALA A 969 -25.00 5.14 3.29
N GLN A 970 -26.30 5.04 3.57
CA GLN A 970 -27.00 3.75 3.70
C GLN A 970 -26.94 2.93 2.39
N VAL A 971 -26.89 3.56 1.21
CA VAL A 971 -26.66 2.86 -0.08
C VAL A 971 -25.21 2.36 -0.17
N LEU A 972 -24.22 3.15 0.25
CA LEU A 972 -22.82 2.70 0.30
C LEU A 972 -22.63 1.47 1.19
N ASP A 973 -23.17 1.47 2.42
CA ASP A 973 -23.04 0.31 3.31
C ASP A 973 -23.75 -0.95 2.77
N LEU A 974 -24.90 -0.77 2.11
CA LEU A 974 -25.62 -1.88 1.46
C LEU A 974 -24.82 -2.50 0.32
N LEU A 975 -24.10 -1.70 -0.48
CA LEU A 975 -23.36 -2.17 -1.65
C LEU A 975 -21.91 -2.60 -1.34
N ALA A 976 -21.29 -2.07 -0.27
CA ALA A 976 -19.93 -2.42 0.14
C ALA A 976 -19.81 -3.81 0.80
N ALA A 977 -20.91 -4.54 0.96
CA ALA A 977 -20.94 -5.93 1.43
C ALA A 977 -21.59 -6.81 0.36
N PRO A 978 -20.83 -7.36 -0.60
CA PRO A 978 -21.38 -8.25 -1.62
C PRO A 978 -21.99 -9.49 -0.95
N PRO A 979 -23.14 -10.01 -1.43
CA PRO A 979 -23.73 -11.21 -0.87
C PRO A 979 -22.78 -12.40 -1.09
N THR A 980 -22.36 -13.01 0.02
CA THR A 980 -21.80 -14.37 0.02
C THR A 980 -22.82 -15.35 -0.55
N ASP A 981 -22.33 -16.47 -1.08
CA ASP A 981 -23.08 -17.48 -1.87
C ASP A 981 -24.12 -18.30 -1.05
N SER A 982 -24.62 -17.72 0.05
CA SER A 982 -25.64 -18.28 0.93
C SER A 982 -27.00 -17.65 0.64
N THR A 983 -28.03 -18.50 0.52
CA THR A 983 -29.43 -18.09 0.31
C THR A 983 -29.98 -17.20 1.44
N ARG A 984 -29.34 -17.23 2.62
CA ARG A 984 -29.69 -16.39 3.77
C ARG A 984 -29.23 -14.94 3.59
N ASP A 985 -28.15 -14.71 2.86
CA ASP A 985 -27.60 -13.38 2.66
C ASP A 985 -28.25 -12.64 1.48
N GLU A 986 -28.66 -13.35 0.41
CA GLU A 986 -29.52 -12.79 -0.64
C GLU A 986 -30.85 -12.28 -0.03
N ALA A 987 -31.49 -13.07 0.84
CA ALA A 987 -32.72 -12.68 1.53
C ALA A 987 -32.53 -11.45 2.42
N ARG A 988 -31.38 -11.33 3.09
CA ARG A 988 -31.01 -10.17 3.91
C ARG A 988 -30.79 -8.93 3.05
N PHE A 989 -30.00 -9.05 1.97
CA PHE A 989 -29.73 -7.97 1.01
C PHE A 989 -31.03 -7.45 0.39
N ARG A 990 -31.90 -8.35 -0.11
CA ARG A 990 -33.22 -8.02 -0.66
C ARG A 990 -34.10 -7.25 0.32
N THR A 991 -34.10 -7.64 1.60
CA THR A 991 -34.90 -6.99 2.64
C THR A 991 -34.37 -5.58 2.94
N ARG A 992 -33.05 -5.41 3.06
CA ARG A 992 -32.41 -4.09 3.20
C ARG A 992 -32.67 -3.20 1.99
N TRP A 993 -32.56 -3.75 0.77
CA TRP A 993 -32.77 -3.03 -0.49
C TRP A 993 -34.20 -2.49 -0.59
N LEU A 994 -35.22 -3.32 -0.31
CA LEU A 994 -36.63 -2.90 -0.33
C LEU A 994 -36.91 -1.78 0.68
N LYS A 995 -36.38 -1.91 1.90
CA LYS A 995 -36.52 -0.94 2.99
C LYS A 995 -35.86 0.40 2.64
N LEU A 996 -34.66 0.37 2.07
CA LEU A 996 -33.92 1.57 1.68
C LEU A 996 -34.52 2.25 0.43
N TRP A 997 -34.97 1.46 -0.55
CA TRP A 997 -35.66 1.98 -1.74
C TRP A 997 -36.95 2.72 -1.38
N LYS A 998 -37.70 2.23 -0.38
CA LYS A 998 -38.86 2.93 0.19
C LYS A 998 -38.46 4.33 0.68
N TYR A 999 -37.48 4.46 1.56
CA TYR A 999 -37.09 5.76 2.12
C TYR A 999 -36.51 6.73 1.09
N ILE A 1000 -35.74 6.25 0.11
CA ILE A 1000 -35.26 7.06 -1.02
C ILE A 1000 -36.42 7.57 -1.89
N SER A 1001 -37.46 6.75 -2.08
CA SER A 1001 -38.67 7.11 -2.82
C SER A 1001 -39.58 8.09 -2.06
N GLU A 1002 -39.71 7.91 -0.74
CA GLU A 1002 -40.46 8.80 0.15
C GLU A 1002 -39.80 10.18 0.26
N TRP A 1003 -38.47 10.24 0.43
CA TRP A 1003 -37.72 11.51 0.48
C TRP A 1003 -38.07 12.42 -0.71
N TYR A 1004 -38.11 11.85 -1.92
CA TYR A 1004 -38.43 12.65 -3.12
C TYR A 1004 -39.88 13.14 -3.15
N GLN A 1005 -40.82 12.43 -2.52
CA GLN A 1005 -42.25 12.78 -2.51
C GLN A 1005 -42.62 13.73 -1.36
N GLU A 1006 -41.94 13.61 -0.21
CA GLU A 1006 -42.27 14.32 1.02
C GLU A 1006 -41.43 15.57 1.27
N ARG A 1007 -40.33 15.78 0.52
CA ARG A 1007 -39.37 16.87 0.77
C ARG A 1007 -40.04 18.26 0.84
N PRO A 1008 -39.63 19.13 1.78
CA PRO A 1008 -40.25 20.44 1.96
C PRO A 1008 -40.08 21.35 0.74
N ALA A 1009 -40.98 22.35 0.62
CA ALA A 1009 -41.06 23.24 -0.54
C ALA A 1009 -39.72 23.86 -1.01
N PRO A 1010 -38.78 24.29 -0.14
CA PRO A 1010 -37.48 24.83 -0.57
C PRO A 1010 -36.56 23.82 -1.29
N LEU A 1011 -36.82 22.51 -1.21
CA LEU A 1011 -36.08 21.46 -1.92
C LEU A 1011 -36.69 21.09 -3.29
N HIS A 1012 -37.68 21.84 -3.77
CA HIS A 1012 -38.25 21.72 -5.11
C HIS A 1012 -37.63 22.72 -6.10
N PRO A 1013 -37.58 22.40 -7.41
CA PRO A 1013 -37.08 23.32 -8.42
C PRO A 1013 -38.05 24.48 -8.62
N ILE A 1014 -37.53 25.70 -8.80
CA ILE A 1014 -38.32 26.89 -9.15
C ILE A 1014 -38.86 26.75 -10.58
N MET A 1015 -38.00 26.26 -11.47
CA MET A 1015 -38.23 26.24 -12.91
C MET A 1015 -37.56 25.02 -13.54
N THR A 1016 -38.33 24.29 -14.33
CA THR A 1016 -37.86 23.15 -15.13
C THR A 1016 -38.21 23.38 -16.59
N ILE A 1017 -37.22 23.46 -17.46
CA ILE A 1017 -37.39 23.54 -18.92
C ILE A 1017 -36.92 22.21 -19.53
N PRO A 1018 -37.71 21.55 -20.40
CA PRO A 1018 -37.28 20.36 -21.11
C PRO A 1018 -36.01 20.58 -21.95
N SER A 1019 -35.24 19.51 -22.15
CA SER A 1019 -34.11 19.50 -23.09
C SER A 1019 -34.57 19.82 -24.52
N SER A 1020 -33.67 20.40 -25.31
CA SER A 1020 -33.91 20.83 -26.70
C SER A 1020 -32.71 20.50 -27.58
N GLU A 1021 -32.80 20.72 -28.90
CA GLU A 1021 -31.67 20.48 -29.82
C GLU A 1021 -30.42 21.30 -29.45
N SER A 1022 -30.60 22.47 -28.82
CA SER A 1022 -29.52 23.35 -28.35
C SER A 1022 -29.07 23.09 -26.91
N SER A 1023 -29.76 22.25 -26.14
CA SER A 1023 -29.36 21.86 -24.77
C SER A 1023 -29.71 20.39 -24.50
N PRO A 1024 -28.72 19.49 -24.43
CA PRO A 1024 -28.97 18.05 -24.35
C PRO A 1024 -29.66 17.63 -23.04
N PHE A 1025 -29.56 18.43 -21.97
CA PHE A 1025 -30.15 18.17 -20.66
C PHE A 1025 -31.27 19.17 -20.33
N PRO A 1026 -32.25 18.79 -19.49
CA PRO A 1026 -33.26 19.73 -19.00
C PRO A 1026 -32.62 20.81 -18.12
N THR A 1027 -33.08 22.05 -18.26
CA THR A 1027 -32.71 23.13 -17.34
C THR A 1027 -33.52 22.98 -16.05
N ILE A 1028 -32.87 22.88 -14.90
CA ILE A 1028 -33.51 22.65 -13.58
C ILE A 1028 -32.93 23.63 -12.56
N LEU A 1029 -33.62 24.76 -12.34
CA LEU A 1029 -33.16 25.85 -11.47
C LEU A 1029 -33.69 25.67 -10.03
N TYR A 1030 -32.80 25.76 -9.04
CA TYR A 1030 -33.11 25.71 -7.62
C TYR A 1030 -32.76 27.04 -6.91
N SER A 1031 -33.43 27.34 -5.80
CA SER A 1031 -33.26 28.60 -5.06
C SER A 1031 -32.04 28.65 -4.13
N ASN A 1032 -31.49 27.49 -3.77
CA ASN A 1032 -30.50 27.36 -2.68
C ASN A 1032 -29.60 26.12 -2.89
N PRO A 1033 -28.36 26.12 -2.36
CA PRO A 1033 -27.41 25.02 -2.57
C PRO A 1033 -27.79 23.71 -1.86
N ALA A 1034 -28.57 23.77 -0.77
CA ALA A 1034 -29.10 22.59 -0.10
C ALA A 1034 -30.03 21.79 -1.02
N ALA A 1035 -30.92 22.47 -1.74
CA ALA A 1035 -31.78 21.88 -2.75
C ALA A 1035 -31.00 21.33 -3.95
N MET A 1036 -30.01 22.07 -4.45
CA MET A 1036 -29.16 21.63 -5.57
C MET A 1036 -28.47 20.29 -5.24
N SER A 1037 -27.64 20.25 -4.18
CA SER A 1037 -26.87 19.06 -3.86
C SER A 1037 -27.69 17.96 -3.19
N GLY A 1038 -28.71 18.29 -2.37
CA GLY A 1038 -29.61 17.29 -1.79
C GLY A 1038 -30.36 16.47 -2.86
N ASN A 1039 -30.89 17.12 -3.91
CA ASN A 1039 -31.51 16.41 -5.03
C ASN A 1039 -30.46 15.63 -5.85
N GLN A 1040 -29.24 16.15 -6.07
CA GLN A 1040 -28.16 15.41 -6.74
C GLN A 1040 -27.80 14.11 -5.98
N MET A 1041 -27.69 14.16 -4.64
CA MET A 1041 -27.41 12.98 -3.81
C MET A 1041 -28.55 11.96 -3.90
N HIS A 1042 -29.81 12.39 -3.77
CA HIS A 1042 -30.97 11.52 -3.98
C HIS A 1042 -30.96 10.83 -5.36
N HIS A 1043 -30.70 11.58 -6.45
CA HIS A 1043 -30.68 11.01 -7.78
C HIS A 1043 -29.49 10.04 -7.99
N ALA A 1044 -28.32 10.33 -7.42
CA ALA A 1044 -27.17 9.41 -7.44
C ALA A 1044 -27.45 8.11 -6.66
N ALA A 1045 -27.97 8.21 -5.43
CA ALA A 1045 -28.39 7.06 -4.64
C ALA A 1045 -29.45 6.21 -5.35
N SER A 1046 -30.39 6.86 -6.06
CA SER A 1046 -31.41 6.18 -6.85
C SER A 1046 -30.82 5.41 -8.05
N ILE A 1047 -29.82 5.98 -8.75
CA ILE A 1047 -29.13 5.29 -9.84
C ILE A 1047 -28.44 4.03 -9.33
N LEU A 1048 -27.66 4.14 -8.26
CA LEU A 1048 -26.93 3.02 -7.65
C LEU A 1048 -27.88 1.90 -7.18
N MET A 1049 -28.99 2.25 -6.54
CA MET A 1049 -30.00 1.29 -6.10
C MET A 1049 -30.69 0.57 -7.27
N LEU A 1050 -31.06 1.29 -8.33
CA LEU A 1050 -31.70 0.71 -9.51
C LEU A 1050 -30.73 -0.16 -10.34
N GLN A 1051 -29.44 0.21 -10.40
CA GLN A 1051 -28.39 -0.61 -11.02
C GLN A 1051 -28.18 -1.95 -10.27
N ASN A 1052 -28.44 -1.97 -8.96
CA ASN A 1052 -28.27 -3.13 -8.08
C ASN A 1052 -29.62 -3.72 -7.59
N GLN A 1053 -30.70 -3.59 -8.38
CA GLN A 1053 -32.00 -4.15 -8.04
C GLN A 1053 -31.97 -5.69 -8.06
N PRO A 1054 -32.38 -6.40 -6.97
CA PRO A 1054 -32.47 -7.85 -6.99
C PRO A 1054 -33.47 -8.35 -8.05
N SER A 1055 -33.11 -9.37 -8.82
CA SER A 1055 -33.96 -9.98 -9.86
C SER A 1055 -35.30 -10.52 -9.34
N THR A 1056 -35.32 -10.90 -8.05
CA THR A 1056 -36.51 -11.38 -7.33
C THR A 1056 -37.43 -10.26 -6.83
N VAL A 1057 -37.05 -8.98 -6.99
CA VAL A 1057 -37.87 -7.81 -6.65
C VAL A 1057 -38.59 -7.27 -7.89
N ARG A 1058 -39.93 -7.25 -7.83
CA ARG A 1058 -40.79 -6.56 -8.81
C ARG A 1058 -41.54 -5.42 -8.12
N LEU A 1059 -41.24 -4.19 -8.51
CA LEU A 1059 -41.96 -2.99 -8.05
C LEU A 1059 -43.32 -2.90 -8.74
N GLY A 1060 -44.36 -2.56 -7.99
CA GLY A 1060 -45.76 -2.58 -8.46
C GLY A 1060 -46.08 -1.44 -9.44
N HIS A 1061 -47.17 -1.57 -10.20
CA HIS A 1061 -47.54 -0.53 -11.19
C HIS A 1061 -47.87 0.84 -10.57
N ALA A 1062 -48.40 0.89 -9.35
CA ALA A 1062 -48.65 2.14 -8.62
C ALA A 1062 -47.35 2.81 -8.11
N SER A 1063 -46.23 2.08 -8.04
CA SER A 1063 -44.93 2.54 -7.54
C SER A 1063 -43.80 2.30 -8.54
N LYS A 1064 -44.12 2.30 -9.84
CA LYS A 1064 -43.13 2.08 -10.91
C LYS A 1064 -42.08 3.20 -10.87
N PRO A 1065 -40.78 2.89 -10.67
CA PRO A 1065 -39.75 3.90 -10.52
C PRO A 1065 -39.53 4.67 -11.81
N ARG A 1066 -38.94 5.86 -11.70
CA ARG A 1066 -38.35 6.55 -12.86
C ARG A 1066 -37.13 5.76 -13.33
N SER A 1067 -36.81 5.84 -14.63
CA SER A 1067 -35.66 5.11 -15.19
C SER A 1067 -34.33 5.66 -14.69
N ILE A 1068 -33.29 4.83 -14.68
CA ILE A 1068 -31.90 5.23 -14.39
C ILE A 1068 -31.51 6.47 -15.21
N LEU A 1069 -31.79 6.46 -16.52
CA LEU A 1069 -31.53 7.58 -17.43
C LEU A 1069 -32.30 8.86 -17.05
N TRP A 1070 -33.51 8.76 -16.48
CA TRP A 1070 -34.21 9.95 -15.99
C TRP A 1070 -33.49 10.56 -14.78
N HIS A 1071 -33.12 9.75 -13.77
CA HIS A 1071 -32.35 10.24 -12.61
C HIS A 1071 -31.00 10.82 -13.04
N ALA A 1072 -30.29 10.16 -13.96
CA ALA A 1072 -29.02 10.64 -14.50
C ALA A 1072 -29.18 11.99 -15.22
N ARG A 1073 -30.22 12.16 -16.05
CA ARG A 1073 -30.52 13.43 -16.72
C ARG A 1073 -30.98 14.52 -15.76
N GLN A 1074 -31.52 14.19 -14.58
CA GLN A 1074 -31.73 15.18 -13.51
C GLN A 1074 -30.38 15.65 -12.94
N VAL A 1075 -29.47 14.75 -12.58
CA VAL A 1075 -28.15 15.13 -12.03
C VAL A 1075 -27.41 16.10 -12.95
N CYS A 1076 -27.28 15.76 -14.23
CA CYS A 1076 -26.60 16.61 -15.22
C CYS A 1076 -27.31 17.96 -15.41
N GLY A 1077 -28.65 17.95 -15.51
CA GLY A 1077 -29.45 19.18 -15.58
C GLY A 1077 -29.24 20.10 -14.38
N ILE A 1078 -29.20 19.56 -13.16
CA ILE A 1078 -28.97 20.35 -11.95
C ILE A 1078 -27.57 20.97 -11.95
N SER A 1079 -26.52 20.20 -12.25
CA SER A 1079 -25.15 20.73 -12.26
C SER A 1079 -24.98 21.88 -13.27
N MET A 1080 -25.56 21.75 -14.46
CA MET A 1080 -25.41 22.72 -15.55
C MET A 1080 -26.32 23.95 -15.42
N SER A 1081 -27.40 23.88 -14.65
CA SER A 1081 -28.40 24.97 -14.53
C SER A 1081 -28.19 25.91 -13.35
N ASN A 1082 -27.25 25.61 -12.46
CA ASN A 1082 -27.06 26.33 -11.20
C ASN A 1082 -25.56 26.61 -11.02
N GLU A 1083 -25.16 27.88 -10.89
CA GLU A 1083 -23.75 28.30 -10.90
C GLU A 1083 -23.12 28.44 -9.50
N HIS A 1084 -23.79 27.95 -8.46
CA HIS A 1084 -23.29 28.03 -7.09
C HIS A 1084 -22.18 26.99 -6.85
N HIS A 1085 -20.91 27.41 -6.87
CA HIS A 1085 -19.74 26.53 -6.74
C HIS A 1085 -19.83 25.53 -5.57
N GLY A 1086 -20.41 25.93 -4.43
CA GLY A 1086 -20.61 25.04 -3.29
C GLY A 1086 -21.45 23.79 -3.59
N ALA A 1087 -22.38 23.84 -4.55
CA ALA A 1087 -23.09 22.66 -5.04
C ALA A 1087 -22.23 21.84 -6.02
N TRP A 1088 -21.41 22.51 -6.84
CA TRP A 1088 -20.52 21.86 -7.79
C TRP A 1088 -19.49 20.92 -7.14
N THR A 1089 -18.91 21.29 -5.98
CA THR A 1089 -17.92 20.42 -5.29
C THR A 1089 -18.50 19.04 -4.97
N ASN A 1090 -19.78 18.97 -4.59
CA ASN A 1090 -20.48 17.71 -4.32
C ASN A 1090 -20.98 17.02 -5.60
N SER A 1091 -21.07 17.74 -6.71
CA SER A 1091 -21.64 17.23 -7.96
C SER A 1091 -20.71 16.32 -8.77
N VAL A 1092 -19.39 16.32 -8.48
CA VAL A 1092 -18.38 15.58 -9.26
C VAL A 1092 -18.65 14.08 -9.32
N GLN A 1093 -18.97 13.44 -8.18
CA GLN A 1093 -19.27 12.00 -8.16
C GLN A 1093 -20.68 11.68 -8.74
N PRO A 1094 -21.76 12.41 -8.39
CA PRO A 1094 -23.03 12.32 -9.10
C PRO A 1094 -22.90 12.46 -10.63
N LEU A 1095 -22.11 13.42 -11.13
CA LEU A 1095 -21.88 13.63 -12.56
C LEU A 1095 -21.19 12.44 -13.24
N TRP A 1096 -20.23 11.79 -12.56
CA TRP A 1096 -19.61 10.56 -13.07
C TRP A 1096 -20.60 9.38 -13.10
N ILE A 1097 -21.37 9.18 -12.02
CA ILE A 1097 -22.41 8.13 -11.93
C ILE A 1097 -23.48 8.34 -13.03
N ALA A 1098 -23.92 9.58 -13.23
CA ALA A 1098 -24.87 9.94 -14.28
C ALA A 1098 -24.26 9.82 -15.68
N GLY A 1099 -23.01 10.25 -15.89
CA GLY A 1099 -22.30 10.15 -17.16
C GLY A 1099 -22.19 8.72 -17.66
N ARG A 1100 -21.89 7.76 -16.77
CA ARG A 1100 -21.88 6.33 -17.10
C ARG A 1100 -23.24 5.75 -17.52
N CYS A 1101 -24.33 6.53 -17.41
CA CYS A 1101 -25.67 6.16 -17.88
C CYS A 1101 -26.05 6.81 -19.24
N MET A 1102 -25.21 7.67 -19.80
CA MET A 1102 -25.49 8.40 -21.06
C MET A 1102 -24.89 7.69 -22.27
N SER A 1103 -25.54 7.80 -23.43
CA SER A 1103 -25.07 7.20 -24.68
C SER A 1103 -24.91 8.20 -25.83
N HIS A 1104 -25.48 9.40 -25.76
CA HIS A 1104 -25.44 10.33 -26.89
C HIS A 1104 -24.19 11.24 -26.85
N PRO A 1105 -23.45 11.42 -27.97
CA PRO A 1105 -22.21 12.22 -27.98
C PRO A 1105 -22.36 13.67 -27.51
N SER A 1106 -23.54 14.30 -27.66
CA SER A 1106 -23.77 15.64 -27.12
C SER A 1106 -24.01 15.66 -25.60
N GLU A 1107 -24.58 14.59 -25.03
CA GLU A 1107 -24.66 14.40 -23.57
C GLU A 1107 -23.26 14.20 -22.99
N HIS A 1108 -22.47 13.31 -23.62
CA HIS A 1108 -21.07 13.05 -23.25
C HIS A 1108 -20.25 14.35 -23.24
N LYS A 1109 -20.29 15.10 -24.35
CA LYS A 1109 -19.56 16.36 -24.50
C LYS A 1109 -19.94 17.36 -23.39
N ALA A 1110 -21.23 17.60 -23.18
CA ALA A 1110 -21.69 18.56 -22.18
C ALA A 1110 -21.29 18.18 -20.74
N ILE A 1111 -21.26 16.89 -20.40
CA ILE A 1111 -20.77 16.44 -19.07
C ILE A 1111 -19.27 16.70 -18.90
N LEU A 1112 -18.47 16.42 -19.93
CA LEU A 1112 -17.02 16.68 -19.89
C LEU A 1112 -16.74 18.19 -19.79
N GLU A 1113 -17.39 19.01 -20.61
CA GLU A 1113 -17.29 20.48 -20.55
C GLU A 1113 -17.75 21.05 -19.20
N MET A 1114 -18.72 20.42 -18.53
CA MET A 1114 -19.16 20.79 -17.19
C MET A 1114 -18.14 20.45 -16.10
N LEU A 1115 -17.48 19.29 -16.18
CA LEU A 1115 -16.41 18.94 -15.24
C LEU A 1115 -15.17 19.83 -15.45
N ASP A 1116 -14.73 20.02 -16.69
CA ASP A 1116 -13.66 20.98 -17.06
C ASP A 1116 -14.00 22.42 -16.62
N ARG A 1117 -15.30 22.77 -16.55
CA ARG A 1117 -15.78 24.03 -15.96
C ARG A 1117 -15.62 24.06 -14.44
N ILE A 1118 -16.05 23.01 -13.73
CA ILE A 1118 -15.95 22.93 -12.27
C ILE A 1118 -14.49 23.07 -11.82
N GLU A 1119 -13.55 22.37 -12.46
CA GLU A 1119 -12.12 22.46 -12.10
C GLU A 1119 -11.56 23.86 -12.33
N ARG A 1120 -11.83 24.48 -13.49
CA ARG A 1120 -11.36 25.82 -13.82
C ARG A 1120 -11.93 26.91 -12.90
N GLU A 1121 -13.21 26.81 -12.53
CA GLU A 1121 -13.91 27.89 -11.82
C GLU A 1121 -13.92 27.73 -10.30
N SER A 1122 -13.81 26.50 -9.77
CA SER A 1122 -13.67 26.25 -8.32
C SER A 1122 -12.25 25.89 -7.87
N GLY A 1123 -11.40 25.34 -8.75
CA GLY A 1123 -10.11 24.75 -8.40
C GLY A 1123 -10.20 23.27 -7.95
N TRP A 1124 -11.39 22.68 -7.89
CA TRP A 1124 -11.57 21.28 -7.45
C TRP A 1124 -11.19 20.29 -8.56
N SER A 1125 -10.27 19.35 -8.30
CA SER A 1125 -9.80 18.40 -9.32
C SER A 1125 -10.91 17.46 -9.83
N THR A 1126 -11.16 17.51 -11.14
CA THR A 1126 -12.12 16.68 -11.88
C THR A 1126 -11.52 15.97 -13.10
N LYS A 1127 -10.34 16.40 -13.58
CA LYS A 1127 -9.65 15.91 -14.79
C LYS A 1127 -9.58 14.39 -14.87
N TRP A 1128 -9.35 13.74 -13.75
CA TRP A 1128 -9.37 12.30 -13.58
C TRP A 1128 -10.75 11.68 -13.89
N ARG A 1129 -11.87 12.25 -13.41
CA ARG A 1129 -13.23 11.83 -13.82
C ARG A 1129 -13.57 12.17 -15.26
N VAL A 1130 -13.03 13.28 -15.77
CA VAL A 1130 -13.13 13.66 -17.19
C VAL A 1130 -12.44 12.60 -18.08
N ASP A 1131 -11.27 12.13 -17.68
CA ASP A 1131 -10.52 11.12 -18.43
C ASP A 1131 -11.08 9.70 -18.21
N ASP A 1132 -11.57 9.34 -17.01
CA ASP A 1132 -12.38 8.12 -16.74
C ASP A 1132 -13.59 8.03 -17.69
N LEU A 1133 -14.36 9.12 -17.83
CA LEU A 1133 -15.55 9.14 -18.69
C LEU A 1133 -15.16 9.04 -20.17
N LYS A 1134 -14.07 9.69 -20.60
CA LYS A 1134 -13.57 9.54 -21.98
C LYS A 1134 -13.16 8.10 -22.28
N GLU A 1135 -12.61 7.36 -21.32
CA GLU A 1135 -12.33 5.93 -21.49
C GLU A 1135 -13.62 5.10 -21.58
N PHE A 1136 -14.54 5.29 -20.63
CA PHE A 1136 -15.84 4.61 -20.61
C PHE A 1136 -16.65 4.83 -21.91
N TYR A 1137 -16.67 6.05 -22.44
CA TYR A 1137 -17.38 6.37 -23.70
C TYR A 1137 -16.69 5.74 -24.92
N LYS A 1138 -15.36 5.63 -24.96
CA LYS A 1138 -14.65 4.93 -26.07
C LYS A 1138 -15.04 3.46 -26.12
N CYS A 1139 -15.04 2.76 -24.99
CA CYS A 1139 -15.43 1.34 -24.92
C CYS A 1139 -16.90 1.13 -25.31
N SER A 1140 -17.78 2.07 -24.92
CA SER A 1140 -19.21 2.03 -25.25
C SER A 1140 -19.51 2.27 -26.74
N LEU A 1141 -18.67 3.04 -27.44
CA LEU A 1141 -18.81 3.29 -28.89
C LEU A 1141 -18.28 2.14 -29.77
N SER A 1142 -17.54 1.18 -29.19
CA SER A 1142 -17.08 -0.04 -29.87
C SER A 1142 -17.99 -1.26 -29.68
N THR A 1143 -19.21 -1.06 -29.17
CA THR A 1143 -20.19 -2.14 -28.88
C THR A 1143 -21.59 -1.88 -29.48
N VAL A 1144 -21.66 -1.07 -30.54
CA VAL A 1144 -22.85 -0.74 -31.34
C VAL A 1144 -22.58 -1.01 -32.82
#